data_AF-A0A1Y2BUA8-F1
#
_entry.id   AF-A0A1Y2BUA8-F1
#
_cell.length_a   1.000
_cell.length_b   1.000
_cell.length_c   1.000
_cell.angle_alpha   90.00
_cell.angle_beta   90.00
_cell.angle_gamma   90.00
#
_symmetry.space_group_name_H-M   'P 1'
#
loop_
_entity.id
_entity.type
_entity.pdbx_description
1 polymer ?
#
loop_
_entity_poly.entity_id
_entity_poly.type
_entity_poly.pdbx_seq_one_letter_code
_entity_poly.pdbx_strand_id
1 'polypeptide(L)'
;MPSIRSTLLLLGASTVLASRKRANDEYAQRAINTYNTVTGNGSYKSSYFSPEVVPYHSIETLMVEAPDQGHESVSETFSFWVWLEAVNGKLTGDYSGVEKAWSYLEKHMIPDSKNQPGMSRYNPSSPATYAPEDDDITNYPARLVFQDGIVGQDPIAQELQQAYGTWDIYAMHWIIDGDNWYGYGQQGDGTSKPSFINTFQRGASESAWKTVPHPCWETFKWGGSNGFLDLFTLDNNYSKQWRYTDAPDADARAIQGAYFAWLWAKEDGKNLSSLASKAAKLGDYLRYSHYDKYFKKIGNCVGYQQCQAGSGKNSAHYLISWYFSWGGGLQGDWSWRIGSSHTHSGYQSPLAAWILSTESAFKPKSASGAKDWATSLERQIELFRWLQTSEGCIAGGATNSWQGHYAQPDSSITSFYGMWYDWQPVYHDPPSNNWTGMQGWGMERTCCYYYLSGDEKAGLVCQNWAKWVKANTRVSGGQIVHATNLSWEGSPDEWNSSNFNKANLNASLHGTVSAEGIDLGSIASIIKGLMWVSMKDNDQEGINLVIDVMDAIENYKDDEGYCADEAREDYAKFSSEVYIPSGWSGKNAQGANIKNGVTFIDIRPKYKQDPDWAQVENFINGGEPPRFRYHRFWGQTEIMVANGLISIYGLSKDGSSGGGSSGGSCSSSIQRQGYKCCKPGCEIIYVDNDGNWGVENGQWCGCGDGTSSASASCPKAITDQGYNCCSSCSFVYYTDSDGNWGVENNDWCGMPSNCN
;
A
#
# COMPACT_ATOMS: atom_id res chain seq x y z
N MET A 1 -1.43 -42.35 -8.34
CA MET A 1 -0.54 -41.69 -9.33
C MET A 1 -1.04 -42.05 -10.72
N PRO A 2 -0.83 -41.22 -11.76
CA PRO A 2 -0.98 -39.75 -11.80
C PRO A 2 -1.57 -39.26 -13.16
N SER A 3 -1.73 -37.93 -13.30
CA SER A 3 -1.61 -37.11 -14.52
C SER A 3 -2.86 -36.31 -14.96
N ILE A 4 -2.92 -35.04 -14.53
CA ILE A 4 -3.22 -33.92 -15.45
C ILE A 4 -2.20 -32.80 -15.13
N ARG A 5 -1.01 -32.94 -15.72
CA ARG A 5 -0.08 -31.85 -16.01
C ARG A 5 0.04 -31.79 -17.53
N SER A 6 0.20 -30.58 -18.05
CA SER A 6 0.66 -30.28 -19.42
C SER A 6 -0.39 -30.24 -20.52
N THR A 7 -1.05 -29.09 -20.66
CA THR A 7 -1.40 -28.54 -22.00
C THR A 7 -1.23 -27.03 -21.99
N LEU A 8 0.03 -26.58 -21.98
CA LEU A 8 0.41 -25.19 -22.30
C LEU A 8 1.86 -25.25 -22.77
N LEU A 9 2.04 -25.46 -24.08
CA LEU A 9 3.24 -25.10 -24.84
C LEU A 9 3.04 -25.46 -26.32
N LEU A 10 3.55 -24.58 -27.18
CA LEU A 10 3.64 -24.64 -28.65
C LEU A 10 2.53 -23.90 -29.43
N LEU A 11 2.62 -22.58 -29.42
CA LEU A 11 2.62 -21.82 -30.68
C LEU A 11 3.86 -20.94 -30.69
N GLY A 12 4.63 -21.08 -31.77
CA GLY A 12 6.01 -20.65 -31.90
C GLY A 12 6.20 -19.14 -31.86
N ALA A 13 7.40 -18.76 -31.44
CA ALA A 13 7.92 -17.42 -31.49
C ALA A 13 7.87 -16.88 -32.94
N SER A 14 6.96 -15.95 -33.16
CA SER A 14 7.12 -14.85 -34.10
C SER A 14 6.73 -13.61 -33.32
N THR A 15 7.68 -13.06 -32.58
CA THR A 15 7.55 -11.77 -31.90
C THR A 15 7.44 -10.68 -32.96
N VAL A 16 6.22 -10.46 -33.43
CA VAL A 16 5.84 -9.14 -33.91
C VAL A 16 5.76 -8.29 -32.65
N LEU A 17 6.81 -7.48 -32.40
CA LEU A 17 6.73 -6.35 -31.48
C LEU A 17 5.75 -5.33 -32.10
N ALA A 18 4.46 -5.65 -32.06
CA ALA A 18 3.43 -4.64 -32.25
C ALA A 18 3.60 -3.67 -31.08
N SER A 19 3.94 -2.41 -31.36
CA SER A 19 3.91 -1.38 -30.32
C SER A 19 2.50 -1.36 -29.75
N ARG A 20 2.30 -1.90 -28.55
CA ARG A 20 1.03 -1.74 -27.84
C ARG A 20 0.79 -0.24 -27.75
N LYS A 21 -0.30 0.23 -28.35
CA LYS A 21 -0.71 1.62 -28.26
C LYS A 21 -0.92 1.91 -26.78
N ARG A 22 -0.03 2.70 -26.18
CA ARG A 22 -0.11 3.07 -24.76
C ARG A 22 -1.35 3.90 -24.53
N ALA A 23 -1.91 3.80 -23.33
CA ALA A 23 -3.11 4.54 -22.97
C ALA A 23 -2.84 6.05 -23.11
N ASN A 24 -3.77 6.74 -23.77
CA ASN A 24 -3.68 8.16 -24.09
C ASN A 24 -5.05 8.83 -23.91
N ASP A 25 -5.89 8.25 -23.06
CA ASP A 25 -7.15 8.84 -22.63
C ASP A 25 -6.91 9.94 -21.58
N GLU A 26 -7.98 10.61 -21.17
CA GLU A 26 -7.89 11.73 -20.23
C GLU A 26 -7.28 11.33 -18.88
N TYR A 27 -7.57 10.13 -18.36
CA TYR A 27 -7.08 9.68 -17.06
C TYR A 27 -5.62 9.30 -17.13
N ALA A 28 -5.16 8.71 -18.25
CA ALA A 28 -3.73 8.54 -18.52
C ALA A 28 -2.99 9.88 -18.48
N GLN A 29 -3.57 10.93 -19.10
CA GLN A 29 -2.98 12.26 -19.11
C GLN A 29 -2.99 12.91 -17.71
N ARG A 30 -4.07 12.78 -16.94
CA ARG A 30 -4.13 13.23 -15.53
C ARG A 30 -3.04 12.56 -14.70
N ALA A 31 -2.88 11.23 -14.82
CA ALA A 31 -1.86 10.48 -14.11
C ALA A 31 -0.43 10.88 -14.52
N ILE A 32 -0.14 10.97 -15.82
CA ILE A 32 1.18 11.37 -16.34
C ILE A 32 1.53 12.82 -15.96
N ASN A 33 0.57 13.74 -16.01
CA ASN A 33 0.81 15.12 -15.59
C ASN A 33 1.12 15.20 -14.10
N THR A 34 0.36 14.48 -13.27
CA THR A 34 0.62 14.41 -11.82
C THR A 34 1.99 13.79 -11.54
N TYR A 35 2.34 12.69 -12.22
CA TYR A 35 3.67 12.08 -12.16
C TYR A 35 4.76 13.09 -12.49
N ASN A 36 4.60 13.85 -13.58
CA ASN A 36 5.59 14.82 -14.03
C ASN A 36 5.79 15.95 -13.02
N THR A 37 4.71 16.46 -12.42
CA THR A 37 4.78 17.46 -11.35
C THR A 37 5.49 16.90 -10.12
N VAL A 38 5.03 15.75 -9.61
CA VAL A 38 5.56 15.15 -8.38
C VAL A 38 7.03 14.77 -8.53
N THR A 39 7.43 14.16 -9.64
CA THR A 39 8.79 13.62 -9.83
C THR A 39 9.72 14.54 -10.60
N GLY A 40 9.26 15.68 -11.11
CA GLY A 40 10.01 16.45 -12.09
C GLY A 40 10.29 15.62 -13.35
N ASN A 41 9.28 14.91 -13.86
CA ASN A 41 9.34 14.02 -15.02
C ASN A 41 10.45 12.94 -14.90
N GLY A 42 10.44 12.20 -13.78
CA GLY A 42 11.40 11.11 -13.48
C GLY A 42 12.83 11.58 -13.12
N SER A 43 13.09 12.89 -13.14
CA SER A 43 14.39 13.43 -12.74
C SER A 43 14.60 13.44 -11.21
N TYR A 44 13.49 13.42 -10.46
CA TYR A 44 13.38 13.60 -9.00
C TYR A 44 13.98 14.94 -8.54
N LYS A 45 13.84 15.95 -9.39
CA LYS A 45 14.17 17.35 -9.12
C LYS A 45 12.89 18.16 -9.18
N SER A 46 12.13 18.11 -8.11
CA SER A 46 10.88 18.84 -7.88
C SER A 46 10.86 19.29 -6.43
N SER A 47 9.85 20.10 -6.08
CA SER A 47 9.52 20.53 -4.73
C SER A 47 9.32 19.37 -3.75
N TYR A 48 8.91 18.20 -4.25
CA TYR A 48 8.67 16.98 -3.47
C TYR A 48 9.92 16.23 -3.02
N PHE A 49 11.11 16.52 -3.57
CA PHE A 49 12.32 15.74 -3.30
C PHE A 49 13.45 16.62 -2.77
N SER A 50 14.19 16.08 -1.81
CA SER A 50 15.46 16.65 -1.38
C SER A 50 16.54 16.53 -2.46
N PRO A 51 17.65 17.30 -2.36
CA PRO A 51 18.83 17.11 -3.20
C PRO A 51 19.40 15.69 -3.14
N GLU A 52 19.17 14.98 -2.02
CA GLU A 52 19.64 13.62 -1.77
C GLU A 52 18.68 12.57 -2.33
N VAL A 53 17.64 13.02 -3.04
CA VAL A 53 16.55 12.24 -3.61
C VAL A 53 15.78 11.48 -2.54
N VAL A 54 15.48 12.18 -1.44
CA VAL A 54 14.53 11.75 -0.43
C VAL A 54 13.19 12.40 -0.77
N PRO A 55 12.12 11.63 -1.06
CA PRO A 55 10.79 12.23 -1.18
C PRO A 55 10.36 12.75 0.20
N TYR A 56 10.02 14.02 0.31
CA TYR A 56 9.49 14.59 1.53
C TYR A 56 8.08 14.08 1.80
N HIS A 57 7.66 14.15 3.05
CA HIS A 57 6.27 13.88 3.41
C HIS A 57 5.32 14.88 2.73
N SER A 58 5.72 16.15 2.65
CA SER A 58 5.06 17.21 1.87
C SER A 58 6.05 18.23 1.30
N ILE A 59 5.58 19.02 0.33
CA ILE A 59 6.28 20.24 -0.09
C ILE A 59 6.38 21.24 1.06
N GLU A 60 5.28 21.45 1.77
CA GLU A 60 5.22 22.44 2.85
C GLU A 60 6.01 21.92 4.06
N THR A 61 6.84 22.79 4.65
CA THR A 61 7.71 22.44 5.78
C THR A 61 6.99 22.48 7.12
N LEU A 62 6.00 23.36 7.27
CA LEU A 62 5.18 23.48 8.48
C LEU A 62 4.03 22.49 8.43
N MET A 63 4.31 21.27 8.91
CA MET A 63 3.33 20.21 9.02
C MET A 63 3.58 19.33 10.26
N VAL A 64 2.52 19.05 11.00
CA VAL A 64 2.51 18.08 12.10
C VAL A 64 1.26 17.19 11.98
N GLU A 65 1.44 15.86 11.90
CA GLU A 65 0.32 14.89 11.89
C GLU A 65 0.73 13.50 12.38
N ALA A 66 1.80 12.95 11.81
CA ALA A 66 2.51 11.75 12.26
C ALA A 66 4.02 12.03 12.28
N PRO A 67 4.65 12.43 11.15
CA PRO A 67 5.82 13.30 11.22
C PRO A 67 5.44 14.65 11.83
N ASP A 68 6.42 15.33 12.39
CA ASP A 68 6.25 16.63 13.04
C ASP A 68 6.97 17.77 12.30
N GLN A 69 7.53 17.47 11.12
CA GLN A 69 8.03 18.43 10.14
C GLN A 69 7.90 17.88 8.71
N GLY A 70 7.45 18.71 7.76
CA GLY A 70 7.05 18.23 6.42
C GLY A 70 8.17 17.72 5.51
N HIS A 71 9.42 18.10 5.77
CA HIS A 71 10.63 17.58 5.09
C HIS A 71 11.28 16.40 5.83
N GLU A 72 10.64 15.89 6.88
CA GLU A 72 10.83 14.49 7.23
C GLU A 72 10.34 13.61 6.07
N SER A 73 10.78 12.36 6.06
CA SER A 73 10.24 11.34 5.18
C SER A 73 9.97 10.10 5.99
N VAL A 74 8.95 9.36 5.58
CA VAL A 74 8.54 8.12 6.23
C VAL A 74 8.61 6.95 5.27
N SER A 75 8.73 5.74 5.78
CA SER A 75 8.77 4.52 4.94
C SER A 75 7.50 4.40 4.09
N GLU A 76 6.39 4.92 4.60
CA GLU A 76 5.15 5.14 3.86
C GLU A 76 5.41 5.91 2.55
N THR A 77 6.04 7.08 2.60
CA THR A 77 6.36 7.92 1.44
C THR A 77 7.18 7.15 0.40
N PHE A 78 8.19 6.40 0.83
CA PHE A 78 8.98 5.56 -0.07
C PHE A 78 8.16 4.42 -0.69
N SER A 79 7.26 3.79 0.09
CA SER A 79 6.37 2.75 -0.43
C SER A 79 5.38 3.29 -1.47
N PHE A 80 4.88 4.53 -1.28
CA PHE A 80 4.07 5.23 -2.27
C PHE A 80 4.88 5.57 -3.51
N TRP A 81 6.14 5.98 -3.38
CA TRP A 81 6.99 6.24 -4.55
C TRP A 81 7.18 4.99 -5.42
N VAL A 82 7.37 3.81 -4.81
CA VAL A 82 7.42 2.54 -5.56
C VAL A 82 6.10 2.29 -6.31
N TRP A 83 4.95 2.57 -5.69
CA TRP A 83 3.64 2.41 -6.33
C TRP A 83 3.40 3.40 -7.48
N LEU A 84 3.79 4.67 -7.29
CA LEU A 84 3.74 5.73 -8.29
C LEU A 84 4.53 5.34 -9.55
N GLU A 85 5.75 4.84 -9.37
CA GLU A 85 6.59 4.37 -10.48
C GLU A 85 6.02 3.13 -11.17
N ALA A 86 5.36 2.23 -10.42
CA ALA A 86 4.75 1.02 -10.98
C ALA A 86 3.64 1.37 -11.98
N VAL A 87 2.75 2.30 -11.60
CA VAL A 87 1.67 2.78 -12.47
C VAL A 87 2.23 3.55 -13.65
N ASN A 88 3.19 4.45 -13.43
CA ASN A 88 3.85 5.17 -14.52
C ASN A 88 4.51 4.20 -15.52
N GLY A 89 5.16 3.15 -15.03
CA GLY A 89 5.77 2.12 -15.87
C GLY A 89 4.77 1.38 -16.74
N LYS A 90 3.56 1.10 -16.24
CA LYS A 90 2.49 0.51 -17.06
C LYS A 90 1.97 1.48 -18.12
N LEU A 91 1.77 2.75 -17.76
CA LEU A 91 1.25 3.78 -18.67
C LEU A 91 2.23 4.11 -19.80
N THR A 92 3.52 4.24 -19.49
CA THR A 92 4.55 4.68 -20.44
C THR A 92 5.30 3.53 -21.10
N GLY A 93 5.35 2.38 -20.41
CA GLY A 93 6.22 1.27 -20.74
C GLY A 93 7.63 1.39 -20.18
N ASP A 94 7.99 2.43 -19.43
CA ASP A 94 9.29 2.58 -18.77
C ASP A 94 9.23 2.25 -17.28
N TYR A 95 9.77 1.08 -16.91
CA TYR A 95 9.79 0.58 -15.53
C TYR A 95 11.09 0.90 -14.79
N SER A 96 12.03 1.63 -15.41
CA SER A 96 13.31 1.98 -14.77
C SER A 96 13.13 2.83 -13.50
N GLY A 97 12.05 3.62 -13.45
CA GLY A 97 11.65 4.39 -12.28
C GLY A 97 11.48 3.52 -11.03
N VAL A 98 10.88 2.33 -11.16
CA VAL A 98 10.60 1.43 -10.03
C VAL A 98 11.90 0.90 -9.41
N GLU A 99 12.86 0.49 -10.24
CA GLU A 99 14.16 0.04 -9.76
C GLU A 99 14.93 1.18 -9.07
N LYS A 100 14.78 2.41 -9.58
CA LYS A 100 15.39 3.60 -8.99
C LYS A 100 14.76 3.95 -7.64
N ALA A 101 13.43 3.96 -7.53
CA ALA A 101 12.72 4.15 -6.26
C ALA A 101 13.14 3.10 -5.23
N TRP A 102 13.17 1.82 -5.61
CA TRP A 102 13.63 0.73 -4.71
C TRP A 102 15.08 0.91 -4.27
N SER A 103 15.97 1.37 -5.17
CA SER A 103 17.37 1.62 -4.81
C SER A 103 17.53 2.73 -3.77
N TYR A 104 16.71 3.78 -3.83
CA TYR A 104 16.72 4.86 -2.85
C TYR A 104 16.05 4.45 -1.54
N LEU A 105 15.00 3.62 -1.60
CA LEU A 105 14.42 2.95 -0.43
C LEU A 105 15.49 2.14 0.32
N GLU A 106 16.23 1.26 -0.35
CA GLU A 106 17.33 0.50 0.26
C GLU A 106 18.44 1.40 0.81
N LYS A 107 18.75 2.49 0.12
CA LYS A 107 19.83 3.42 0.49
C LYS A 107 19.51 4.23 1.74
N HIS A 108 18.27 4.73 1.83
CA HIS A 108 17.91 5.77 2.80
C HIS A 108 17.05 5.25 3.94
N MET A 109 16.25 4.20 3.72
CA MET A 109 15.29 3.70 4.72
C MET A 109 15.72 2.39 5.36
N ILE A 110 16.45 1.52 4.66
CA ILE A 110 16.93 0.25 5.23
C ILE A 110 18.32 0.47 5.85
N PRO A 111 18.50 0.33 7.18
CA PRO A 111 19.81 0.46 7.81
C PRO A 111 20.78 -0.58 7.23
N ASP A 112 21.93 -0.16 6.71
CA ASP A 112 22.98 -1.09 6.26
C ASP A 112 23.75 -1.70 7.44
N SER A 113 24.65 -2.66 7.18
CA SER A 113 25.42 -3.33 8.25
C SER A 113 26.25 -2.38 9.12
N LYS A 114 26.59 -1.17 8.64
CA LYS A 114 27.31 -0.16 9.44
C LYS A 114 26.38 0.53 10.44
N ASN A 115 25.09 0.59 10.11
CA ASN A 115 24.06 1.22 10.91
C ASN A 115 23.39 0.24 11.89
N GLN A 116 23.57 -1.08 11.73
CA GLN A 116 23.10 -2.10 12.68
C GLN A 116 24.20 -3.08 13.16
N PRO A 117 25.33 -2.58 13.72
CA PRO A 117 26.42 -3.44 14.18
C PRO A 117 26.01 -4.32 15.39
N GLY A 118 26.58 -5.53 15.47
CA GLY A 118 26.35 -6.41 16.62
C GLY A 118 25.14 -7.34 16.50
N MET A 119 24.45 -7.35 15.35
CA MET A 119 23.33 -8.27 15.11
C MET A 119 23.71 -9.75 15.20
N SER A 120 24.98 -10.10 15.01
CA SER A 120 25.50 -11.45 15.24
C SER A 120 25.56 -11.89 16.71
N ARG A 121 25.35 -10.97 17.66
CA ARG A 121 25.22 -11.26 19.10
C ARG A 121 23.80 -11.48 19.56
N TYR A 122 22.82 -11.33 18.66
CA TYR A 122 21.41 -11.54 18.98
C TYR A 122 21.18 -12.96 19.51
N ASN A 123 20.40 -13.09 20.59
CA ASN A 123 20.05 -14.37 21.18
C ASN A 123 18.55 -14.65 20.98
N PRO A 124 18.17 -15.54 20.05
CA PRO A 124 16.75 -15.85 19.80
C PRO A 124 16.01 -16.44 21.01
N SER A 125 16.73 -17.02 21.98
CA SER A 125 16.12 -17.53 23.23
C SER A 125 15.88 -16.45 24.28
N SER A 126 16.41 -15.24 24.08
CA SER A 126 16.21 -14.07 24.94
C SER A 126 16.20 -12.81 24.04
N PRO A 127 15.12 -12.61 23.27
CA PRO A 127 15.10 -11.66 22.16
C PRO A 127 15.09 -10.19 22.61
N ALA A 128 14.58 -9.90 23.81
CA ALA A 128 14.56 -8.56 24.41
C ALA A 128 14.37 -8.66 25.94
N THR A 129 14.42 -7.52 26.63
CA THR A 129 14.01 -7.39 28.04
C THR A 129 12.68 -6.66 28.12
N TYR A 130 11.75 -7.15 28.94
CA TYR A 130 10.42 -6.54 29.09
C TYR A 130 10.49 -5.16 29.75
N ALA A 131 9.77 -4.20 29.18
CA ALA A 131 9.33 -2.97 29.82
C ALA A 131 7.82 -2.79 29.58
N PRO A 132 7.05 -2.38 30.62
CA PRO A 132 5.63 -2.07 30.46
C PRO A 132 5.44 -0.82 29.58
N GLU A 133 4.42 -0.82 28.74
CA GLU A 133 3.86 0.43 28.24
C GLU A 133 2.82 0.96 29.25
N ASP A 134 2.48 2.23 29.11
CA ASP A 134 1.41 2.85 29.89
C ASP A 134 0.63 3.84 29.01
N ASP A 135 -0.67 3.96 29.24
CA ASP A 135 -1.50 4.92 28.52
C ASP A 135 -1.17 6.36 28.94
N ASP A 136 -0.68 6.57 30.17
CA ASP A 136 -0.27 7.88 30.68
C ASP A 136 1.23 8.12 30.44
N ILE A 137 1.52 9.14 29.62
CA ILE A 137 2.88 9.56 29.29
C ILE A 137 3.73 9.88 30.53
N THR A 138 3.11 10.23 31.67
CA THR A 138 3.82 10.58 32.91
C THR A 138 4.45 9.38 33.61
N ASN A 139 4.01 8.15 33.28
CA ASN A 139 4.57 6.90 33.79
C ASN A 139 5.88 6.49 33.08
N TYR A 140 6.33 7.26 32.09
CA TYR A 140 7.64 7.11 31.46
C TYR A 140 8.70 7.97 32.16
N PRO A 141 9.97 7.52 32.20
CA PRO A 141 10.54 6.31 31.56
C PRO A 141 10.11 4.96 32.17
N ALA A 142 9.87 3.96 31.32
CA ALA A 142 9.41 2.62 31.72
C ALA A 142 10.55 1.73 32.22
N ARG A 143 10.38 1.09 33.40
CA ARG A 143 11.41 0.25 34.01
C ARG A 143 11.59 -1.09 33.31
N LEU A 144 12.82 -1.40 32.90
CA LEU A 144 13.20 -2.73 32.44
C LEU A 144 13.11 -3.76 33.57
N VAL A 145 12.49 -4.90 33.28
CA VAL A 145 12.29 -6.02 34.21
C VAL A 145 13.20 -7.18 33.81
N PHE A 146 14.33 -7.28 34.49
CA PHE A 146 15.29 -8.37 34.33
C PHE A 146 14.85 -9.60 35.15
N GLN A 147 13.97 -10.42 34.57
CA GLN A 147 13.51 -11.67 35.16
C GLN A 147 13.38 -12.74 34.08
N ASP A 148 13.96 -13.91 34.34
CA ASP A 148 13.89 -15.06 33.44
C ASP A 148 12.45 -15.57 33.25
N GLY A 149 12.16 -16.03 32.03
CA GLY A 149 10.87 -16.64 31.69
C GLY A 149 9.73 -15.65 31.43
N ILE A 150 9.97 -14.33 31.47
CA ILE A 150 8.98 -13.34 31.03
C ILE A 150 8.89 -13.33 29.49
N VAL A 151 10.02 -13.20 28.80
CA VAL A 151 10.04 -13.05 27.33
C VAL A 151 10.07 -14.43 26.67
N GLY A 152 9.39 -14.58 25.54
CA GLY A 152 9.40 -15.81 24.74
C GLY A 152 10.62 -15.97 23.84
N GLN A 153 10.57 -16.98 22.98
CA GLN A 153 11.61 -17.25 21.98
C GLN A 153 11.24 -16.65 20.62
N ASP A 154 12.23 -16.14 19.89
CA ASP A 154 12.12 -15.79 18.48
C ASP A 154 12.37 -17.03 17.60
N PRO A 155 11.34 -17.56 16.92
CA PRO A 155 11.45 -18.79 16.15
C PRO A 155 11.92 -18.58 14.71
N ILE A 156 12.07 -17.34 14.22
CA ILE A 156 12.37 -17.06 12.79
C ILE A 156 13.77 -16.52 12.55
N ALA A 157 14.46 -15.99 13.57
CA ALA A 157 15.80 -15.43 13.40
C ALA A 157 16.80 -16.39 12.74
N GLN A 158 16.81 -17.66 13.18
CA GLN A 158 17.79 -18.64 12.71
C GLN A 158 17.54 -19.04 11.24
N GLU A 159 16.28 -19.17 10.81
CA GLU A 159 15.97 -19.49 9.42
C GLU A 159 16.19 -18.29 8.49
N LEU A 160 15.96 -17.06 8.96
CA LEU A 160 16.30 -15.83 8.21
C LEU A 160 17.81 -15.73 8.01
N GLN A 161 18.59 -15.98 9.07
CA GLN A 161 20.05 -15.99 8.97
C GLN A 161 20.55 -17.06 7.99
N GLN A 162 19.98 -18.26 8.02
CA GLN A 162 20.33 -19.33 7.08
C GLN A 162 19.93 -18.99 5.64
N ALA A 163 18.79 -18.34 5.45
CA ALA A 163 18.31 -17.94 4.13
C ALA A 163 19.20 -16.85 3.51
N TYR A 164 19.61 -15.85 4.27
CA TYR A 164 20.24 -14.64 3.74
C TYR A 164 21.72 -14.48 4.09
N GLY A 165 22.29 -15.35 4.92
CA GLY A 165 23.71 -15.34 5.29
C GLY A 165 24.11 -14.16 6.18
N THR A 166 23.15 -13.46 6.76
CA THR A 166 23.37 -12.30 7.64
C THR A 166 22.37 -12.29 8.79
N TRP A 167 22.76 -11.70 9.92
CA TRP A 167 21.87 -11.43 11.05
C TRP A 167 21.14 -10.09 10.93
N ASP A 168 21.59 -9.23 10.01
CA ASP A 168 21.01 -7.91 9.75
C ASP A 168 19.55 -8.04 9.33
N ILE A 169 18.76 -7.04 9.71
CA ILE A 169 17.36 -6.89 9.32
C ILE A 169 17.28 -6.15 7.99
N TYR A 170 16.47 -6.69 7.06
CA TYR A 170 16.16 -6.03 5.79
C TYR A 170 14.71 -5.56 5.82
N ALA A 171 14.50 -4.41 6.45
CA ALA A 171 13.22 -3.74 6.63
C ALA A 171 13.44 -2.22 6.70
N MET A 172 12.44 -1.43 6.31
CA MET A 172 12.57 0.02 6.38
C MET A 172 12.48 0.49 7.82
N HIS A 173 13.38 1.36 8.24
CA HIS A 173 13.07 2.22 9.38
C HIS A 173 11.97 3.21 8.99
N TRP A 174 11.04 3.51 9.91
CA TRP A 174 9.83 4.23 9.57
C TRP A 174 10.00 5.72 9.28
N ILE A 175 11.00 6.41 9.86
CA ILE A 175 11.14 7.87 9.72
C ILE A 175 12.59 8.34 9.58
N ILE A 176 12.82 9.34 8.74
CA ILE A 176 14.08 10.04 8.59
C ILE A 176 13.85 11.55 8.55
N ASP A 177 14.81 12.29 9.08
CA ASP A 177 14.94 13.73 8.85
C ASP A 177 15.65 13.92 7.50
N GLY A 178 14.88 14.28 6.47
CA GLY A 178 15.34 14.36 5.08
C GLY A 178 16.42 15.41 4.87
N ASP A 179 16.40 16.48 5.67
CA ASP A 179 17.23 17.67 5.51
C ASP A 179 18.23 17.89 6.64
N ASN A 180 18.32 16.97 7.60
CA ASN A 180 19.03 17.16 8.87
C ASN A 180 18.58 18.44 9.58
N TRP A 181 17.28 18.74 9.52
CA TRP A 181 16.64 19.88 10.16
C TRP A 181 16.82 19.84 11.68
N TYR A 182 16.71 18.67 12.30
CA TYR A 182 16.99 18.46 13.73
C TYR A 182 18.46 18.63 14.07
N GLY A 183 19.36 18.22 13.17
CA GLY A 183 20.81 18.38 13.34
C GLY A 183 21.51 17.16 13.95
N TYR A 184 20.88 15.99 13.99
CA TYR A 184 21.48 14.76 14.53
C TYR A 184 22.44 14.08 13.55
N GLY A 185 22.21 14.23 12.25
CA GLY A 185 23.00 13.67 11.17
C GLY A 185 23.04 12.13 11.15
N GLN A 186 24.02 11.55 10.47
CA GLN A 186 24.20 10.10 10.44
C GLN A 186 25.25 9.68 11.46
N GLN A 187 24.97 8.60 12.19
CA GLN A 187 25.86 8.05 13.21
C GLN A 187 26.34 9.09 14.25
N GLY A 188 25.51 10.11 14.51
CA GLY A 188 25.79 11.18 15.46
C GLY A 188 26.78 12.25 14.98
N ASP A 189 27.06 12.34 13.68
CA ASP A 189 27.98 13.35 13.12
C ASP A 189 27.42 14.78 13.25
N GLY A 190 26.10 14.94 13.22
CA GLY A 190 25.39 16.21 13.29
C GLY A 190 25.29 16.97 11.97
N THR A 191 25.72 16.37 10.86
CA THR A 191 25.86 17.06 9.56
C THR A 191 25.29 16.31 8.37
N SER A 192 25.38 14.98 8.33
CA SER A 192 24.97 14.19 7.16
C SER A 192 23.46 14.15 6.96
N LYS A 193 23.04 13.95 5.71
CA LYS A 193 21.63 13.82 5.29
C LYS A 193 21.42 12.55 4.45
N PRO A 194 20.23 11.93 4.50
CA PRO A 194 19.21 12.11 5.56
C PRO A 194 19.70 11.59 6.91
N SER A 195 18.98 11.90 8.00
CA SER A 195 19.31 11.45 9.36
C SER A 195 18.25 10.47 9.88
N PHE A 196 18.68 9.32 10.41
CA PHE A 196 17.78 8.39 11.11
C PHE A 196 17.41 8.94 12.49
N ILE A 197 16.13 9.22 12.68
CA ILE A 197 15.55 9.77 13.91
C ILE A 197 14.38 8.91 14.36
N ASN A 198 13.85 9.14 15.56
CA ASN A 198 12.58 8.60 15.99
C ASN A 198 11.89 9.59 16.93
N THR A 199 10.59 9.39 17.18
CA THR A 199 9.75 10.28 17.97
C THR A 199 8.97 9.50 19.03
N PHE A 200 7.95 8.74 18.63
CA PHE A 200 7.02 8.01 19.51
C PHE A 200 7.73 6.90 20.31
N GLN A 201 7.64 6.98 21.64
CA GLN A 201 8.22 6.01 22.58
C GLN A 201 7.43 5.88 23.91
N ARG A 202 6.43 6.73 24.17
CA ARG A 202 5.83 6.92 25.50
C ARG A 202 4.32 6.70 25.54
N GLY A 203 3.87 5.62 24.90
CA GLY A 203 2.54 5.06 25.09
C GLY A 203 1.42 5.82 24.39
N ALA A 204 0.19 5.38 24.63
CA ALA A 204 -0.96 5.73 23.79
C ALA A 204 -1.39 7.21 23.85
N SER A 205 -1.05 7.94 24.91
CA SER A 205 -1.34 9.38 25.03
C SER A 205 -0.27 10.29 24.43
N GLU A 206 0.85 9.75 23.94
CA GLU A 206 1.90 10.52 23.27
C GLU A 206 1.52 10.82 21.82
N SER A 207 0.73 11.88 21.61
CA SER A 207 0.49 12.45 20.27
C SER A 207 1.79 13.00 19.65
N ALA A 208 1.80 13.29 18.33
CA ALA A 208 2.92 13.94 17.64
C ALA A 208 3.39 15.24 18.34
N TRP A 209 2.46 15.95 18.99
CA TRP A 209 2.69 17.18 19.75
C TRP A 209 3.44 17.00 21.06
N LYS A 210 3.56 15.77 21.56
CA LYS A 210 4.11 15.46 22.88
C LYS A 210 5.47 14.77 22.81
N THR A 211 5.97 14.44 21.62
CA THR A 211 7.20 13.68 21.43
C THR A 211 8.46 14.52 21.70
N VAL A 212 9.57 13.82 22.00
CA VAL A 212 10.92 14.38 22.01
C VAL A 212 11.72 13.73 20.87
N PRO A 213 11.91 14.39 19.71
CA PRO A 213 12.62 13.83 18.57
C PRO A 213 14.08 13.53 18.93
N HIS A 214 14.54 12.33 18.60
CA HIS A 214 15.83 11.81 19.05
C HIS A 214 16.51 10.97 17.97
N PRO A 215 17.86 10.85 17.97
CA PRO A 215 18.55 10.04 16.99
C PRO A 215 18.35 8.54 17.23
N CYS A 216 18.19 7.78 16.15
CA CYS A 216 18.24 6.32 16.20
C CYS A 216 19.60 5.82 16.69
N TRP A 217 20.67 6.53 16.32
CA TRP A 217 22.05 6.29 16.76
C TRP A 217 22.42 7.17 17.96
N GLU A 218 22.30 6.61 19.16
CA GLU A 218 22.49 7.29 20.43
C GLU A 218 23.95 7.22 20.91
N THR A 219 24.61 8.39 20.92
CA THR A 219 26.02 8.53 21.31
C THR A 219 26.22 9.34 22.60
N PHE A 220 25.14 9.82 23.20
CA PHE A 220 25.08 10.76 24.33
C PHE A 220 25.64 12.15 23.99
N LYS A 221 25.68 12.49 22.69
CA LYS A 221 26.15 13.80 22.22
C LYS A 221 25.13 14.92 22.45
N TRP A 222 23.85 14.58 22.40
CA TRP A 222 22.72 15.46 22.67
C TRP A 222 21.79 14.79 23.68
N GLY A 223 20.80 15.50 24.19
CA GLY A 223 19.94 15.04 25.28
C GLY A 223 20.56 15.34 26.64
N GLY A 224 20.26 14.51 27.63
CA GLY A 224 20.82 14.56 28.99
C GLY A 224 22.12 13.78 29.12
N SER A 225 22.48 13.37 30.34
CA SER A 225 23.72 12.61 30.61
C SER A 225 23.77 11.24 29.92
N ASN A 226 22.61 10.64 29.65
CA ASN A 226 22.46 9.34 29.01
C ASN A 226 21.85 9.47 27.60
N GLY A 227 22.06 10.62 26.97
CA GLY A 227 21.36 10.97 25.74
C GLY A 227 19.88 11.18 25.99
N PHE A 228 19.03 10.53 25.19
CA PHE A 228 17.58 10.55 25.34
C PHE A 228 17.02 9.28 26.00
N LEU A 229 17.85 8.28 26.28
CA LEU A 229 17.39 6.94 26.68
C LEU A 229 16.54 6.95 27.95
N ASP A 230 16.95 7.73 28.94
CA ASP A 230 16.30 7.85 30.25
C ASP A 230 15.06 8.75 30.25
N LEU A 231 14.59 9.19 29.07
CA LEU A 231 13.22 9.67 28.86
C LEU A 231 12.25 8.51 28.57
N PHE A 232 12.75 7.37 28.08
CA PHE A 232 11.93 6.29 27.53
C PHE A 232 12.00 5.02 28.39
N THR A 233 13.19 4.60 28.79
CA THR A 233 13.39 3.40 29.60
C THR A 233 14.26 3.68 30.82
N LEU A 234 13.94 3.04 31.94
CA LEU A 234 14.77 3.05 33.15
C LEU A 234 15.60 1.77 33.23
N ASP A 235 16.90 1.96 33.31
CA ASP A 235 17.88 0.91 33.60
C ASP A 235 18.84 1.36 34.72
N ASN A 236 19.60 0.43 35.28
CA ASN A 236 20.65 0.72 36.25
C ASN A 236 21.85 1.44 35.61
N ASN A 237 22.13 1.18 34.33
CA ASN A 237 23.19 1.83 33.55
C ASN A 237 22.75 1.99 32.10
N TYR A 238 23.27 3.00 31.40
CA TYR A 238 22.95 3.26 30.01
C TYR A 238 24.16 3.05 29.10
N SER A 239 23.93 2.41 27.96
CA SER A 239 24.93 2.15 26.93
C SER A 239 24.61 2.93 25.67
N LYS A 240 25.65 3.46 25.01
CA LYS A 240 25.51 3.99 23.65
C LYS A 240 24.98 2.88 22.75
N GLN A 241 23.96 3.17 21.98
CA GLN A 241 23.23 2.14 21.24
C GLN A 241 22.61 2.70 19.96
N TRP A 242 22.15 1.79 19.11
CA TRP A 242 21.35 2.10 17.94
C TRP A 242 20.02 1.34 18.02
N ARG A 243 18.94 1.89 17.46
CA ARG A 243 17.64 1.22 17.38
C ARG A 243 16.82 1.73 16.20
N TYR A 244 16.07 0.84 15.57
CA TYR A 244 15.18 1.14 14.46
C TYR A 244 13.81 0.50 14.71
N THR A 245 12.79 1.18 14.21
CA THR A 245 11.39 0.75 14.23
C THR A 245 10.87 0.69 12.81
N ASP A 246 10.32 -0.45 12.42
CA ASP A 246 9.64 -0.64 11.14
C ASP A 246 8.19 -0.19 11.22
N ALA A 247 7.64 0.27 10.10
CA ALA A 247 6.20 0.46 9.89
C ALA A 247 5.69 -0.61 8.90
N PRO A 248 5.10 -1.72 9.40
CA PRO A 248 4.81 -2.90 8.60
C PRO A 248 3.84 -2.70 7.45
N ASP A 249 2.95 -1.71 7.52
CA ASP A 249 2.04 -1.37 6.43
C ASP A 249 2.78 -0.79 5.21
N ALA A 250 3.84 -0.01 5.44
CA ALA A 250 4.67 0.56 4.39
C ALA A 250 5.51 -0.51 3.67
N ASP A 251 6.11 -1.43 4.42
CA ASP A 251 6.81 -2.59 3.86
C ASP A 251 5.84 -3.45 3.02
N ALA A 252 4.62 -3.68 3.51
CA ALA A 252 3.58 -4.38 2.75
C ALA A 252 3.14 -3.63 1.48
N ARG A 253 3.03 -2.30 1.53
CA ARG A 253 2.69 -1.44 0.38
C ARG A 253 3.82 -1.42 -0.67
N ALA A 254 5.08 -1.43 -0.25
CA ALA A 254 6.21 -1.54 -1.17
C ALA A 254 6.18 -2.87 -1.95
N ILE A 255 5.77 -3.96 -1.28
CA ILE A 255 5.58 -5.28 -1.92
C ILE A 255 4.42 -5.24 -2.94
N GLN A 256 3.31 -4.56 -2.61
CA GLN A 256 2.21 -4.32 -3.55
C GLN A 256 2.68 -3.57 -4.81
N GLY A 257 3.39 -2.45 -4.64
CA GLY A 257 3.94 -1.66 -5.76
C GLY A 257 4.91 -2.49 -6.62
N ALA A 258 5.82 -3.23 -5.99
CA ALA A 258 6.75 -4.12 -6.68
C ALA A 258 6.05 -5.25 -7.44
N TYR A 259 4.97 -5.82 -6.88
CA TYR A 259 4.18 -6.86 -7.53
C TYR A 259 3.51 -6.36 -8.80
N PHE A 260 2.81 -5.21 -8.74
CA PHE A 260 2.18 -4.64 -9.93
C PHE A 260 3.20 -4.23 -10.99
N ALA A 261 4.33 -3.63 -10.59
CA ALA A 261 5.42 -3.35 -11.52
C ALA A 261 5.93 -4.63 -12.21
N TRP A 262 6.17 -5.70 -11.45
CA TRP A 262 6.61 -6.98 -11.99
C TRP A 262 5.57 -7.61 -12.92
N LEU A 263 4.30 -7.62 -12.52
CA LEU A 263 3.19 -8.19 -13.29
C LEU A 263 3.07 -7.49 -14.65
N TRP A 264 3.02 -6.15 -14.63
CA TRP A 264 2.87 -5.33 -15.82
C TRP A 264 4.12 -5.32 -16.71
N ALA A 265 5.32 -5.31 -16.12
CA ALA A 265 6.55 -5.45 -16.88
C ALA A 265 6.60 -6.79 -17.63
N LYS A 266 6.17 -7.87 -16.98
CA LYS A 266 6.07 -9.20 -17.60
C LYS A 266 5.09 -9.22 -18.76
N GLU A 267 3.93 -8.57 -18.63
CA GLU A 267 2.98 -8.42 -19.74
C GLU A 267 3.58 -7.70 -20.95
N ASP A 268 4.53 -6.79 -20.71
CA ASP A 268 5.24 -6.01 -21.72
C ASP A 268 6.57 -6.66 -22.17
N GLY A 269 6.85 -7.89 -21.74
CA GLY A 269 8.07 -8.63 -22.10
C GLY A 269 9.35 -8.12 -21.44
N LYS A 270 9.24 -7.31 -20.37
CA LYS A 270 10.36 -6.83 -19.54
C LYS A 270 10.55 -7.71 -18.31
N ASN A 271 11.77 -7.72 -17.77
CA ASN A 271 12.14 -8.57 -16.64
C ASN A 271 12.46 -7.74 -15.39
N LEU A 272 11.66 -7.90 -14.34
CA LEU A 272 11.88 -7.30 -13.01
C LEU A 272 12.03 -8.38 -11.91
N SER A 273 12.59 -9.54 -12.24
CA SER A 273 12.77 -10.64 -11.26
C SER A 273 13.67 -10.26 -10.08
N SER A 274 14.64 -9.35 -10.30
CA SER A 274 15.50 -8.82 -9.24
C SER A 274 14.70 -8.02 -8.21
N LEU A 275 13.81 -7.14 -8.68
CA LEU A 275 12.89 -6.37 -7.83
C LEU A 275 11.97 -7.32 -7.04
N ALA A 276 11.37 -8.31 -7.70
CA ALA A 276 10.52 -9.31 -7.04
C ALA A 276 11.29 -10.08 -5.94
N SER A 277 12.55 -10.42 -6.19
CA SER A 277 13.41 -11.09 -5.19
C SER A 277 13.73 -10.20 -3.98
N LYS A 278 13.92 -8.89 -4.19
CA LYS A 278 14.11 -7.93 -3.09
C LYS A 278 12.83 -7.74 -2.27
N ALA A 279 11.68 -7.61 -2.94
CA ALA A 279 10.38 -7.56 -2.28
C ALA A 279 10.06 -8.85 -1.50
N ALA A 280 10.43 -10.02 -2.04
CA ALA A 280 10.33 -11.30 -1.33
C ALA A 280 11.20 -11.33 -0.06
N LYS A 281 12.41 -10.75 -0.12
CA LYS A 281 13.28 -10.59 1.05
C LYS A 281 12.66 -9.66 2.08
N LEU A 282 12.14 -8.50 1.66
CA LEU A 282 11.42 -7.57 2.55
C LEU A 282 10.27 -8.28 3.27
N GLY A 283 9.43 -9.00 2.51
CA GLY A 283 8.34 -9.81 3.04
C GLY A 283 8.78 -10.94 3.98
N ASP A 284 10.00 -11.46 3.85
CA ASP A 284 10.52 -12.50 4.75
C ASP A 284 10.81 -11.93 6.15
N TYR A 285 11.40 -10.73 6.22
CA TYR A 285 11.68 -10.01 7.47
C TYR A 285 10.44 -9.35 8.07
N LEU A 286 9.50 -8.89 7.24
CA LEU A 286 8.21 -8.33 7.66
C LEU A 286 7.40 -9.29 8.55
N ARG A 287 7.69 -10.60 8.51
CA ARG A 287 7.10 -11.59 9.43
C ARG A 287 7.39 -11.31 10.90
N TYR A 288 8.36 -10.48 11.25
CA TYR A 288 8.52 -10.00 12.64
C TYR A 288 7.28 -9.27 13.15
N SER A 289 6.52 -8.61 12.27
CA SER A 289 5.24 -8.01 12.62
C SER A 289 4.18 -9.03 13.04
N HIS A 290 4.36 -10.33 12.79
CA HIS A 290 3.37 -11.36 13.12
C HIS A 290 3.42 -11.80 14.58
N TYR A 291 4.37 -11.32 15.38
CA TYR A 291 4.65 -11.81 16.72
C TYR A 291 4.31 -10.76 17.79
N ASP A 292 3.81 -11.24 18.92
CA ASP A 292 3.69 -10.45 20.15
C ASP A 292 4.99 -9.70 20.48
N LYS A 293 4.88 -8.49 21.05
CA LYS A 293 6.01 -7.60 21.36
C LYS A 293 7.17 -8.32 22.04
N TYR A 294 6.87 -9.13 23.06
CA TYR A 294 7.87 -9.87 23.82
C TYR A 294 7.76 -11.38 23.61
N PHE A 295 7.26 -11.79 22.44
CA PHE A 295 7.03 -13.18 22.07
C PHE A 295 6.21 -13.94 23.13
N LYS A 296 5.27 -13.26 23.82
CA LYS A 296 4.31 -13.95 24.69
C LYS A 296 3.38 -14.81 23.85
N LYS A 297 2.93 -15.92 24.43
CA LYS A 297 1.95 -16.79 23.80
C LYS A 297 0.68 -16.01 23.49
N ILE A 298 0.12 -16.21 22.29
CA ILE A 298 -1.15 -15.61 21.90
C ILE A 298 -2.31 -16.30 22.63
N GLY A 299 -3.23 -15.48 23.14
CA GLY A 299 -4.53 -15.91 23.62
C GLY A 299 -4.72 -15.75 25.13
N ASN A 300 -5.69 -14.91 25.52
CA ASN A 300 -6.12 -14.61 26.88
C ASN A 300 -4.96 -14.23 27.80
N CYS A 301 -4.00 -13.46 27.27
CA CYS A 301 -2.79 -13.04 27.95
C CYS A 301 -3.13 -11.90 28.94
N VAL A 302 -3.09 -12.21 30.24
CA VAL A 302 -3.33 -11.27 31.33
C VAL A 302 -2.26 -11.46 32.41
N GLY A 303 -1.71 -10.36 32.88
CA GLY A 303 -0.56 -10.26 33.78
C GLY A 303 0.74 -10.64 33.08
N TYR A 304 1.72 -9.72 33.02
CA TYR A 304 3.00 -9.97 32.34
C TYR A 304 3.80 -11.15 32.96
N GLN A 305 3.53 -11.52 34.22
CA GLN A 305 4.15 -12.67 34.88
C GLN A 305 3.38 -13.98 34.63
N GLN A 306 2.05 -13.91 34.49
CA GLN A 306 1.16 -15.07 34.34
C GLN A 306 1.03 -15.48 32.88
N CYS A 307 1.06 -14.51 31.97
CA CYS A 307 1.06 -14.79 30.55
C CYS A 307 2.33 -15.54 30.15
N GLN A 308 2.14 -16.71 29.56
CA GLN A 308 3.22 -17.64 29.25
C GLN A 308 4.17 -17.06 28.19
N ALA A 309 5.47 -17.21 28.42
CA ALA A 309 6.48 -17.04 27.39
C ALA A 309 6.20 -17.98 26.20
N GLY A 310 6.26 -17.46 24.98
CA GLY A 310 6.06 -18.24 23.77
C GLY A 310 7.24 -19.17 23.48
N SER A 311 6.93 -20.27 22.79
CA SER A 311 7.88 -21.29 22.33
C SER A 311 7.49 -21.72 20.92
N GLY A 312 8.45 -21.77 20.00
CA GLY A 312 8.12 -21.93 18.58
C GLY A 312 7.24 -20.77 18.09
N LYS A 313 6.23 -21.05 17.27
CA LYS A 313 5.37 -20.01 16.66
C LYS A 313 4.08 -19.70 17.43
N ASN A 314 3.93 -20.17 18.66
CA ASN A 314 2.70 -19.92 19.43
C ASN A 314 2.56 -18.48 19.96
N SER A 315 3.58 -17.64 19.77
CA SER A 315 3.55 -16.19 19.95
C SER A 315 3.21 -15.43 18.68
N ALA A 316 2.99 -16.12 17.56
CA ALA A 316 2.55 -15.50 16.32
C ALA A 316 1.02 -15.32 16.31
N HIS A 317 0.56 -14.08 16.22
CA HIS A 317 -0.83 -13.77 15.93
C HIS A 317 -1.11 -13.77 14.41
N TYR A 318 -0.08 -13.79 13.56
CA TYR A 318 -0.17 -13.84 12.09
C TYR A 318 -0.89 -12.64 11.44
N LEU A 319 -0.90 -11.50 12.13
CA LEU A 319 -1.40 -10.23 11.61
C LEU A 319 -0.24 -9.27 11.40
N ILE A 320 -0.43 -8.25 10.59
CA ILE A 320 0.53 -7.15 10.47
C ILE A 320 0.30 -6.21 11.67
N SER A 321 1.18 -6.28 12.68
CA SER A 321 1.10 -5.41 13.87
C SER A 321 1.61 -3.99 13.58
N TRP A 322 1.48 -3.08 14.56
CA TRP A 322 1.85 -1.67 14.40
C TRP A 322 3.33 -1.45 14.09
N TYR A 323 4.19 -2.30 14.62
CA TYR A 323 5.63 -2.23 14.40
C TYR A 323 6.29 -3.57 14.69
N PHE A 324 7.51 -3.71 14.20
CA PHE A 324 8.53 -4.45 14.92
C PHE A 324 9.76 -3.54 15.07
N SER A 325 10.65 -3.88 15.99
CA SER A 325 11.84 -3.04 16.24
C SER A 325 13.04 -3.90 16.59
N TRP A 326 14.22 -3.37 16.30
CA TRP A 326 15.48 -4.01 16.64
C TRP A 326 16.53 -2.96 17.01
N GLY A 327 17.48 -3.36 17.84
CA GLY A 327 18.52 -2.47 18.34
C GLY A 327 19.72 -3.22 18.89
N GLY A 328 20.77 -2.48 19.22
CA GLY A 328 22.00 -3.05 19.75
C GLY A 328 22.98 -2.02 20.31
N GLY A 329 23.93 -2.50 21.11
CA GLY A 329 25.01 -1.66 21.63
C GLY A 329 25.97 -1.23 20.52
N LEU A 330 26.47 0.02 20.55
CA LEU A 330 27.43 0.49 19.54
C LEU A 330 28.75 -0.30 19.56
N GLN A 331 29.07 -0.99 20.66
CA GLN A 331 30.24 -1.87 20.78
C GLN A 331 30.02 -3.23 20.11
N GLY A 332 28.79 -3.54 19.69
CA GLY A 332 28.43 -4.82 19.09
C GLY A 332 28.45 -5.99 20.08
N ASP A 333 28.16 -5.71 21.36
CA ASP A 333 28.18 -6.63 22.49
C ASP A 333 26.82 -7.29 22.77
N TRP A 334 25.72 -6.61 22.43
CA TRP A 334 24.35 -7.14 22.52
C TRP A 334 23.44 -6.57 21.43
N SER A 335 22.35 -7.28 21.15
CA SER A 335 21.25 -6.81 20.30
C SER A 335 19.92 -7.42 20.73
N TRP A 336 18.82 -6.78 20.38
CA TRP A 336 17.45 -7.19 20.69
C TRP A 336 16.52 -7.04 19.50
N ARG A 337 15.39 -7.76 19.54
CA ARG A 337 14.26 -7.65 18.60
C ARG A 337 12.95 -7.77 19.36
N ILE A 338 11.95 -7.00 18.96
CA ILE A 338 10.56 -7.09 19.44
C ILE A 338 9.61 -7.08 18.24
N GLY A 339 8.50 -7.80 18.34
CA GLY A 339 7.35 -7.62 17.46
C GLY A 339 6.46 -6.48 17.98
N SER A 340 5.14 -6.60 17.82
CA SER A 340 4.17 -5.76 18.51
C SER A 340 2.92 -6.55 18.85
N SER A 341 2.39 -6.33 20.05
CA SER A 341 1.18 -6.99 20.52
C SER A 341 -0.10 -6.34 19.97
N HIS A 342 0.01 -5.17 19.33
CA HIS A 342 -1.11 -4.34 18.90
C HIS A 342 -1.28 -4.41 17.38
N THR A 343 -2.49 -4.65 16.92
CA THR A 343 -2.82 -4.79 15.49
C THR A 343 -3.94 -3.85 15.11
N HIS A 344 -3.85 -3.22 13.95
CA HIS A 344 -4.85 -2.28 13.43
C HIS A 344 -5.32 -2.73 12.05
N SER A 345 -6.62 -2.64 11.76
CA SER A 345 -7.21 -3.07 10.48
C SER A 345 -6.60 -2.35 9.28
N GLY A 346 -6.35 -1.04 9.40
CA GLY A 346 -5.66 -0.22 8.39
C GLY A 346 -4.22 -0.67 8.03
N TYR A 347 -3.56 -1.48 8.87
CA TYR A 347 -2.21 -2.01 8.59
C TYR A 347 -2.24 -3.29 7.78
N GLN A 348 -3.35 -4.02 7.79
CA GLN A 348 -3.43 -5.33 7.15
C GLN A 348 -3.25 -5.22 5.62
N SER A 349 -2.71 -6.27 5.02
CA SER A 349 -2.53 -6.39 3.57
C SER A 349 -2.73 -7.85 3.14
N PRO A 350 -3.99 -8.29 2.96
CA PRO A 350 -4.28 -9.60 2.37
C PRO A 350 -3.62 -9.77 1.00
N LEU A 351 -3.48 -8.68 0.24
CA LEU A 351 -2.76 -8.67 -1.02
C LEU A 351 -1.29 -9.09 -0.87
N ALA A 352 -0.52 -8.45 0.03
CA ALA A 352 0.87 -8.81 0.26
C ALA A 352 1.00 -10.26 0.78
N ALA A 353 0.11 -10.67 1.68
CA ALA A 353 0.09 -12.04 2.18
C ALA A 353 -0.17 -13.08 1.08
N TRP A 354 -1.09 -12.79 0.14
CA TRP A 354 -1.35 -13.64 -1.02
C TRP A 354 -0.16 -13.67 -1.98
N ILE A 355 0.46 -12.53 -2.28
CA ILE A 355 1.65 -12.45 -3.13
C ILE A 355 2.78 -13.32 -2.58
N LEU A 356 3.12 -13.14 -1.31
CA LEU A 356 4.27 -13.80 -0.66
C LEU A 356 4.04 -15.30 -0.40
N SER A 357 2.77 -15.74 -0.37
CA SER A 357 2.43 -17.14 -0.17
C SER A 357 2.20 -17.92 -1.46
N THR A 358 1.79 -17.25 -2.55
CA THR A 358 1.35 -17.92 -3.78
C THR A 358 2.20 -17.60 -5.01
N GLU A 359 2.73 -16.38 -5.15
CA GLU A 359 3.49 -15.99 -6.33
C GLU A 359 4.94 -16.46 -6.23
N SER A 360 5.33 -17.33 -7.16
CA SER A 360 6.63 -17.97 -7.22
C SER A 360 7.81 -16.99 -7.24
N ALA A 361 7.66 -15.85 -7.94
CA ALA A 361 8.70 -14.82 -8.02
C ALA A 361 8.87 -14.02 -6.72
N PHE A 362 7.85 -14.01 -5.86
CA PHE A 362 7.81 -13.29 -4.59
C PHE A 362 7.94 -14.22 -3.38
N LYS A 363 8.14 -15.52 -3.60
CA LYS A 363 8.24 -16.50 -2.52
C LYS A 363 9.44 -16.20 -1.61
N PRO A 364 9.23 -15.96 -0.30
CA PRO A 364 10.32 -15.81 0.66
C PRO A 364 11.28 -16.99 0.66
N LYS A 365 12.56 -16.73 0.95
CA LYS A 365 13.62 -17.75 0.86
C LYS A 365 13.69 -18.62 2.11
N SER A 366 13.28 -18.10 3.26
CA SER A 366 13.24 -18.85 4.51
C SER A 366 12.36 -20.11 4.40
N ALA A 367 12.69 -21.11 5.23
CA ALA A 367 12.05 -22.42 5.16
C ALA A 367 10.53 -22.37 5.38
N SER A 368 10.06 -21.42 6.19
CA SER A 368 8.65 -21.31 6.56
C SER A 368 7.95 -20.03 6.10
N GLY A 369 8.66 -19.07 5.48
CA GLY A 369 8.11 -17.75 5.16
C GLY A 369 6.81 -17.78 4.34
N ALA A 370 6.79 -18.51 3.23
CA ALA A 370 5.58 -18.62 2.40
C ALA A 370 4.38 -19.25 3.14
N LYS A 371 4.65 -20.22 4.03
CA LYS A 371 3.59 -20.87 4.83
C LYS A 371 3.03 -19.93 5.91
N ASP A 372 3.90 -19.13 6.52
CA ASP A 372 3.47 -18.13 7.50
C ASP A 372 2.61 -17.06 6.86
N TRP A 373 2.97 -16.62 5.64
CA TRP A 373 2.15 -15.69 4.87
C TRP A 373 0.81 -16.28 4.43
N ALA A 374 0.75 -17.57 4.10
CA ALA A 374 -0.52 -18.25 3.82
C ALA A 374 -1.43 -18.26 5.07
N THR A 375 -0.85 -18.53 6.25
CA THR A 375 -1.56 -18.46 7.53
C THR A 375 -2.01 -17.03 7.84
N SER A 376 -1.15 -16.06 7.54
CA SER A 376 -1.46 -14.63 7.72
C SER A 376 -2.59 -14.17 6.82
N LEU A 377 -2.63 -14.60 5.56
CA LEU A 377 -3.72 -14.28 4.64
C LEU A 377 -5.09 -14.67 5.22
N GLU A 378 -5.22 -15.94 5.66
CA GLU A 378 -6.46 -16.43 6.27
C GLU A 378 -6.82 -15.61 7.52
N ARG A 379 -5.83 -15.39 8.41
CA ARG A 379 -6.02 -14.65 9.66
C ARG A 379 -6.44 -13.20 9.46
N GLN A 380 -5.89 -12.52 8.45
CA GLN A 380 -6.23 -11.14 8.13
C GLN A 380 -7.67 -11.02 7.62
N ILE A 381 -8.12 -11.93 6.75
CA ILE A 381 -9.51 -11.93 6.27
C ILE A 381 -10.50 -12.23 7.41
N GLU A 382 -10.13 -13.11 8.33
CA GLU A 382 -10.89 -13.35 9.56
C GLU A 382 -10.99 -12.10 10.43
N LEU A 383 -9.88 -11.35 10.60
CA LEU A 383 -9.86 -10.10 11.36
C LEU A 383 -10.81 -9.06 10.74
N PHE A 384 -10.73 -8.85 9.42
CA PHE A 384 -11.63 -7.91 8.73
C PHE A 384 -13.09 -8.29 8.92
N ARG A 385 -13.43 -9.58 8.82
CA ARG A 385 -14.80 -10.02 9.03
C ARG A 385 -15.25 -9.83 10.47
N TRP A 386 -14.39 -10.12 11.44
CA TRP A 386 -14.67 -9.91 12.86
C TRP A 386 -14.88 -8.44 13.22
N LEU A 387 -14.14 -7.53 12.62
CA LEU A 387 -14.23 -6.08 12.88
C LEU A 387 -15.30 -5.36 12.05
N GLN A 388 -15.95 -6.06 11.11
CA GLN A 388 -16.94 -5.43 10.23
C GLN A 388 -18.23 -5.13 10.99
N THR A 389 -18.59 -3.84 11.03
CA THR A 389 -19.81 -3.31 11.66
C THR A 389 -21.08 -3.70 10.90
N SER A 390 -22.25 -3.50 11.51
CA SER A 390 -23.53 -3.65 10.82
C SER A 390 -23.68 -2.69 9.64
N GLU A 391 -23.07 -1.51 9.69
CA GLU A 391 -23.11 -0.51 8.63
C GLU A 391 -22.17 -0.86 7.47
N GLY A 392 -21.10 -1.62 7.74
CA GLY A 392 -20.15 -2.14 6.75
C GLY A 392 -18.71 -1.61 6.87
N CYS A 393 -18.49 -0.54 7.64
CA CYS A 393 -17.15 -0.04 7.96
C CYS A 393 -16.40 -1.00 8.92
N ILE A 394 -15.08 -0.85 9.03
CA ILE A 394 -14.20 -1.77 9.77
C ILE A 394 -13.68 -1.12 11.06
N ALA A 395 -13.91 -1.74 12.20
CA ALA A 395 -13.41 -1.27 13.49
C ALA A 395 -11.88 -1.39 13.65
N GLY A 396 -11.35 -0.93 14.80
CA GLY A 396 -9.93 -0.68 15.02
C GLY A 396 -9.06 -1.92 14.86
N GLY A 397 -9.09 -2.83 15.83
CA GLY A 397 -8.21 -3.98 15.80
C GLY A 397 -8.27 -4.84 17.06
N ALA A 398 -7.13 -5.45 17.36
CA ALA A 398 -6.98 -6.28 18.55
C ALA A 398 -5.58 -6.19 19.14
N THR A 399 -5.49 -6.46 20.45
CA THR A 399 -4.22 -6.52 21.18
C THR A 399 -4.06 -7.78 22.02
N ASN A 400 -2.86 -8.35 22.03
CA ASN A 400 -2.47 -9.40 22.98
C ASN A 400 -1.97 -8.82 24.32
N SER A 401 -1.74 -7.50 24.39
CA SER A 401 -1.22 -6.81 25.58
C SER A 401 -2.11 -5.61 25.89
N TRP A 402 -3.19 -5.84 26.64
CA TRP A 402 -4.10 -4.77 27.05
C TRP A 402 -3.31 -3.65 27.77
N GLN A 403 -3.51 -2.40 27.34
CA GLN A 403 -2.75 -1.21 27.80
C GLN A 403 -1.22 -1.35 27.70
N GLY A 404 -0.75 -2.30 26.89
CA GLY A 404 0.67 -2.55 26.63
C GLY A 404 1.49 -3.07 27.82
N HIS A 405 0.83 -3.49 28.90
CA HIS A 405 1.45 -4.20 30.02
C HIS A 405 0.70 -5.48 30.42
N TYR A 406 0.00 -6.08 29.45
CA TYR A 406 -0.81 -7.28 29.62
C TYR A 406 -1.85 -7.13 30.74
N ALA A 407 -2.51 -5.98 30.82
CA ALA A 407 -3.55 -5.74 31.82
C ALA A 407 -4.78 -6.65 31.61
N GLN A 408 -5.70 -6.61 32.58
CA GLN A 408 -7.01 -7.23 32.45
C GLN A 408 -7.96 -6.24 31.76
N PRO A 409 -8.54 -6.56 30.59
CA PRO A 409 -9.59 -5.74 29.99
C PRO A 409 -10.90 -5.83 30.78
N ASP A 410 -11.80 -4.88 30.52
CA ASP A 410 -13.18 -4.95 30.99
C ASP A 410 -13.87 -6.23 30.50
N SER A 411 -14.76 -6.81 31.32
CA SER A 411 -15.46 -8.06 31.00
C SER A 411 -16.37 -8.01 29.77
N SER A 412 -16.70 -6.81 29.27
CA SER A 412 -17.48 -6.59 28.05
C SER A 412 -16.64 -6.65 26.76
N ILE A 413 -15.31 -6.66 26.87
CA ILE A 413 -14.41 -6.75 25.71
C ILE A 413 -14.34 -8.20 25.22
N THR A 414 -14.69 -8.39 23.95
CA THR A 414 -14.62 -9.69 23.26
C THR A 414 -13.23 -9.93 22.67
N SER A 415 -12.98 -11.15 22.20
CA SER A 415 -11.67 -11.56 21.72
C SER A 415 -11.67 -12.15 20.30
N PHE A 416 -10.49 -12.04 19.66
CA PHE A 416 -10.13 -12.66 18.40
C PHE A 416 -8.92 -13.55 18.62
N TYR A 417 -9.12 -14.87 18.63
CA TYR A 417 -8.09 -15.85 19.03
C TYR A 417 -7.49 -15.55 20.43
N GLY A 418 -8.29 -14.95 21.31
CA GLY A 418 -7.88 -14.52 22.65
C GLY A 418 -7.08 -13.22 22.69
N MET A 419 -6.95 -12.49 21.58
CA MET A 419 -6.52 -11.09 21.58
C MET A 419 -7.74 -10.19 21.78
N TRP A 420 -7.63 -9.18 22.64
CA TRP A 420 -8.74 -8.33 23.07
C TRP A 420 -9.08 -7.30 22.00
N TYR A 421 -10.37 -7.08 21.76
CA TYR A 421 -10.85 -6.01 20.88
C TYR A 421 -10.41 -4.65 21.40
N ASP A 422 -9.78 -3.88 20.51
CA ASP A 422 -9.41 -2.49 20.76
C ASP A 422 -9.96 -1.64 19.61
N TRP A 423 -10.80 -0.68 19.95
CA TRP A 423 -11.42 0.20 18.97
C TRP A 423 -10.46 1.31 18.51
N GLN A 424 -9.41 1.60 19.28
CA GLN A 424 -8.38 2.60 19.01
C GLN A 424 -6.96 2.05 19.25
N PRO A 425 -6.54 0.97 18.56
CA PRO A 425 -5.23 0.37 18.79
C PRO A 425 -4.09 1.39 18.79
N VAL A 426 -3.17 1.25 19.74
CA VAL A 426 -1.86 1.94 19.84
C VAL A 426 -1.89 3.38 20.32
N TYR A 427 -2.73 4.26 19.78
CA TYR A 427 -2.72 5.67 20.13
C TYR A 427 -4.14 6.23 20.29
N HIS A 428 -4.27 7.10 21.30
CA HIS A 428 -5.55 7.62 21.82
C HIS A 428 -5.67 9.15 21.68
N ASP A 429 -4.64 9.85 21.18
CA ASP A 429 -4.62 11.32 20.98
C ASP A 429 -4.08 11.71 19.59
N PRO A 430 -4.96 11.86 18.58
CA PRO A 430 -6.35 11.43 18.58
C PRO A 430 -6.48 9.89 18.53
N PRO A 431 -7.66 9.30 18.83
CA PRO A 431 -7.89 7.87 18.70
C PRO A 431 -7.60 7.31 17.31
N SER A 432 -6.86 6.20 17.23
CA SER A 432 -6.28 5.73 15.97
C SER A 432 -7.25 5.40 14.85
N ASN A 433 -8.41 4.83 15.19
CA ASN A 433 -9.41 4.46 14.21
C ASN A 433 -10.50 5.52 14.04
N ASN A 434 -10.29 6.75 14.51
CA ASN A 434 -11.23 7.84 14.22
C ASN A 434 -11.08 8.37 12.79
N TRP A 435 -9.94 8.16 12.13
CA TRP A 435 -9.64 8.70 10.81
C TRP A 435 -10.06 7.72 9.71
N THR A 436 -10.84 8.20 8.75
CA THR A 436 -11.37 7.34 7.66
C THR A 436 -10.31 6.87 6.67
N GLY A 437 -9.11 7.48 6.64
CA GLY A 437 -7.99 7.00 5.84
C GLY A 437 -7.61 5.54 6.14
N MET A 438 -7.78 5.10 7.40
CA MET A 438 -7.60 3.69 7.78
C MET A 438 -8.55 2.73 7.05
N GLN A 439 -9.78 3.19 6.73
CA GLN A 439 -10.71 2.43 5.91
C GLN A 439 -10.17 2.26 4.49
N GLY A 440 -9.75 3.36 3.85
CA GLY A 440 -9.22 3.34 2.49
C GLY A 440 -8.00 2.44 2.36
N TRP A 441 -7.01 2.62 3.22
CA TRP A 441 -5.74 1.90 3.15
C TRP A 441 -5.87 0.39 3.33
N GLY A 442 -6.55 -0.08 4.38
CA GLY A 442 -6.71 -1.51 4.63
C GLY A 442 -7.65 -2.19 3.64
N MET A 443 -8.74 -1.52 3.26
CA MET A 443 -9.74 -2.08 2.35
C MET A 443 -9.32 -2.04 0.88
N GLU A 444 -8.52 -1.07 0.45
CA GLU A 444 -7.95 -1.06 -0.91
C GLU A 444 -7.17 -2.35 -1.19
N ARG A 445 -6.26 -2.71 -0.28
CA ARG A 445 -5.47 -3.94 -0.37
C ARG A 445 -6.34 -5.19 -0.33
N THR A 446 -7.34 -5.21 0.54
CA THR A 446 -8.26 -6.35 0.69
C THR A 446 -9.12 -6.53 -0.58
N CYS A 447 -9.63 -5.46 -1.16
CA CYS A 447 -10.46 -5.53 -2.35
C CYS A 447 -9.64 -5.73 -3.63
N CYS A 448 -8.41 -5.24 -3.67
CA CYS A 448 -7.45 -5.62 -4.71
C CYS A 448 -7.16 -7.13 -4.67
N TYR A 449 -6.97 -7.71 -3.48
CA TYR A 449 -6.83 -9.16 -3.32
C TYR A 449 -8.08 -9.91 -3.82
N TYR A 450 -9.28 -9.44 -3.46
CA TYR A 450 -10.53 -10.03 -3.96
C TYR A 450 -10.62 -10.00 -5.49
N TYR A 451 -10.29 -8.86 -6.10
CA TYR A 451 -10.28 -8.69 -7.54
C TYR A 451 -9.38 -9.74 -8.22
N LEU A 452 -8.12 -9.84 -7.77
CA LEU A 452 -7.10 -10.73 -8.36
C LEU A 452 -7.38 -12.22 -8.11
N SER A 453 -7.80 -12.58 -6.90
CA SER A 453 -7.94 -13.99 -6.49
C SER A 453 -9.33 -14.58 -6.72
N GLY A 454 -10.37 -13.74 -6.65
CA GLY A 454 -11.76 -14.21 -6.57
C GLY A 454 -12.14 -14.86 -5.24
N ASP A 455 -11.36 -14.66 -4.17
CA ASP A 455 -11.67 -15.22 -2.85
C ASP A 455 -13.01 -14.70 -2.31
N GLU A 456 -13.98 -15.61 -2.14
CA GLU A 456 -15.35 -15.25 -1.77
C GLU A 456 -15.45 -14.68 -0.35
N LYS A 457 -14.53 -15.05 0.56
CA LYS A 457 -14.52 -14.51 1.93
C LYS A 457 -14.10 -13.04 1.94
N ALA A 458 -13.04 -12.71 1.20
CA ALA A 458 -12.65 -11.32 0.96
C ALA A 458 -13.76 -10.55 0.23
N GLY A 459 -14.40 -11.19 -0.77
CA GLY A 459 -15.54 -10.64 -1.49
C GLY A 459 -16.67 -10.20 -0.58
N LEU A 460 -17.08 -11.05 0.38
CA LEU A 460 -18.13 -10.71 1.35
C LEU A 460 -17.78 -9.45 2.17
N VAL A 461 -16.54 -9.35 2.66
CA VAL A 461 -16.08 -8.17 3.41
C VAL A 461 -16.13 -6.93 2.52
N CYS A 462 -15.54 -6.99 1.32
CA CYS A 462 -15.49 -5.89 0.37
C CYS A 462 -16.86 -5.41 -0.10
N GLN A 463 -17.80 -6.32 -0.35
CA GLN A 463 -19.16 -5.98 -0.79
C GLN A 463 -19.94 -5.23 0.28
N ASN A 464 -19.81 -5.63 1.54
CA ASN A 464 -20.46 -4.92 2.64
C ASN A 464 -19.83 -3.54 2.86
N TRP A 465 -18.51 -3.44 2.78
CA TRP A 465 -17.81 -2.17 2.88
C TRP A 465 -18.13 -1.23 1.70
N ALA A 466 -18.24 -1.75 0.48
CA ALA A 466 -18.62 -0.96 -0.70
C ALA A 466 -20.00 -0.31 -0.55
N LYS A 467 -20.97 -1.01 0.06
CA LYS A 467 -22.29 -0.42 0.38
C LYS A 467 -22.15 0.76 1.34
N TRP A 468 -21.32 0.62 2.36
CA TRP A 468 -21.02 1.70 3.30
C TRP A 468 -20.38 2.90 2.59
N VAL A 469 -19.39 2.68 1.71
CA VAL A 469 -18.73 3.75 0.95
C VAL A 469 -19.74 4.50 0.09
N LYS A 470 -20.58 3.78 -0.67
CA LYS A 470 -21.62 4.39 -1.53
C LYS A 470 -22.64 5.19 -0.74
N ALA A 471 -22.92 4.80 0.51
CA ALA A 471 -23.84 5.53 1.38
C ALA A 471 -23.23 6.82 1.97
N ASN A 472 -21.91 6.90 2.10
CA ASN A 472 -21.21 7.98 2.83
C ASN A 472 -20.29 8.83 1.92
N THR A 473 -20.41 8.67 0.60
CA THR A 473 -19.63 9.43 -0.39
C THR A 473 -20.55 9.97 -1.46
N ARG A 474 -20.44 11.26 -1.77
CA ARG A 474 -21.21 11.89 -2.84
C ARG A 474 -20.43 13.00 -3.53
N VAL A 475 -20.79 13.25 -4.78
CA VAL A 475 -20.35 14.43 -5.54
C VAL A 475 -21.56 15.29 -5.83
N SER A 476 -21.50 16.56 -5.46
CA SER A 476 -22.59 17.53 -5.68
C SER A 476 -22.02 18.87 -6.14
N GLY A 477 -22.46 19.36 -7.29
CA GLY A 477 -21.99 20.64 -7.83
C GLY A 477 -20.47 20.71 -8.08
N GLY A 478 -19.82 19.57 -8.36
CA GLY A 478 -18.36 19.47 -8.50
C GLY A 478 -17.58 19.39 -7.18
N GLN A 479 -18.26 19.41 -6.04
CA GLN A 479 -17.66 19.24 -4.73
C GLN A 479 -17.82 17.81 -4.23
N ILE A 480 -16.78 17.30 -3.59
CA ILE A 480 -16.74 15.97 -2.98
C ILE A 480 -17.12 16.14 -1.52
N VAL A 481 -18.03 15.32 -1.02
CA VAL A 481 -18.27 15.18 0.41
C VAL A 481 -18.17 13.71 0.77
N HIS A 482 -17.27 13.42 1.72
CA HIS A 482 -17.07 12.08 2.24
C HIS A 482 -16.84 12.12 3.76
N ALA A 483 -16.98 10.97 4.41
CA ALA A 483 -16.67 10.82 5.82
C ALA A 483 -15.16 11.05 6.06
N THR A 484 -14.79 11.99 6.92
CA THR A 484 -13.39 12.23 7.33
C THR A 484 -13.08 11.64 8.70
N ASN A 485 -14.10 11.54 9.57
CA ASN A 485 -13.96 10.96 10.89
C ASN A 485 -15.11 10.01 11.25
N LEU A 486 -14.79 9.04 12.11
CA LEU A 486 -15.70 8.04 12.65
C LEU A 486 -15.71 8.09 14.19
N SER A 487 -16.84 7.68 14.76
CA SER A 487 -17.00 7.35 16.18
C SER A 487 -17.48 5.90 16.31
N TRP A 488 -17.07 5.22 17.39
CA TRP A 488 -17.29 3.79 17.59
C TRP A 488 -18.11 3.53 18.85
N GLU A 489 -19.04 2.58 18.76
CA GLU A 489 -19.82 2.10 19.90
C GLU A 489 -19.94 0.57 19.89
N GLY A 490 -19.89 -0.02 21.07
CA GLY A 490 -20.05 -1.46 21.29
C GLY A 490 -18.80 -2.28 21.00
N SER A 491 -19.00 -3.59 20.91
CA SER A 491 -17.94 -4.60 20.68
C SER A 491 -18.40 -5.57 19.58
N PRO A 492 -17.46 -6.15 18.79
CA PRO A 492 -17.78 -7.26 17.91
C PRO A 492 -18.23 -8.49 18.73
N ASP A 493 -18.92 -9.42 18.08
CA ASP A 493 -19.20 -10.75 18.65
C ASP A 493 -17.87 -11.45 19.00
N GLU A 494 -17.88 -12.37 19.96
CA GLU A 494 -16.72 -13.26 20.21
C GLU A 494 -16.37 -14.02 18.93
N TRP A 495 -15.09 -13.99 18.52
CA TRP A 495 -14.70 -14.60 17.25
C TRP A 495 -14.91 -16.12 17.25
N ASN A 496 -15.59 -16.59 16.21
CA ASN A 496 -15.67 -18.00 15.89
C ASN A 496 -15.66 -18.15 14.37
N SER A 497 -14.69 -18.90 13.83
CA SER A 497 -14.55 -19.07 12.38
C SER A 497 -15.77 -19.71 11.72
N SER A 498 -16.59 -20.48 12.45
CA SER A 498 -17.85 -21.01 11.92
C SER A 498 -18.91 -19.91 11.69
N ASN A 499 -18.75 -18.73 12.30
CA ASN A 499 -19.65 -17.60 12.15
C ASN A 499 -19.25 -16.64 11.03
N PHE A 500 -18.22 -16.96 10.21
CA PHE A 500 -17.77 -16.07 9.14
C PHE A 500 -18.93 -15.59 8.25
N ASN A 501 -19.80 -16.51 7.84
CA ASN A 501 -20.97 -16.23 6.99
C ASN A 501 -22.26 -15.93 7.77
N LYS A 502 -22.19 -15.70 9.08
CA LYS A 502 -23.36 -15.40 9.91
C LYS A 502 -24.01 -14.10 9.44
N ALA A 503 -25.31 -14.14 9.19
CA ALA A 503 -26.13 -12.95 8.98
C ALA A 503 -26.26 -12.16 10.30
N ASN A 504 -26.25 -10.83 10.23
CA ASN A 504 -26.29 -9.95 11.40
C ASN A 504 -25.15 -10.25 12.42
N LEU A 505 -23.97 -10.63 11.93
CA LEU A 505 -22.75 -10.66 12.74
C LEU A 505 -22.48 -9.24 13.28
N ASN A 506 -22.04 -9.14 14.53
CA ASN A 506 -21.66 -7.86 15.17
C ASN A 506 -22.80 -6.83 15.25
N ALA A 507 -24.03 -7.28 15.53
CA ALA A 507 -25.20 -6.39 15.62
C ALA A 507 -25.10 -5.31 16.73
N SER A 508 -24.16 -5.44 17.67
CA SER A 508 -23.86 -4.47 18.72
C SER A 508 -22.73 -3.51 18.39
N LEU A 509 -22.00 -3.72 17.29
CA LEU A 509 -20.84 -2.92 16.91
C LEU A 509 -21.22 -1.92 15.82
N HIS A 510 -21.09 -0.64 16.15
CA HIS A 510 -21.48 0.46 15.26
C HIS A 510 -20.31 1.39 14.97
N GLY A 511 -20.19 1.80 13.71
CA GLY A 511 -19.32 2.88 13.28
C GLY A 511 -20.16 4.00 12.67
N THR A 512 -20.09 5.20 13.26
CA THR A 512 -20.88 6.37 12.84
C THR A 512 -19.97 7.44 12.26
N VAL A 513 -20.38 8.06 11.16
CA VAL A 513 -19.69 9.23 10.61
C VAL A 513 -19.83 10.40 11.58
N SER A 514 -18.72 10.82 12.19
CA SER A 514 -18.67 11.90 13.16
C SER A 514 -18.28 13.24 12.55
N ALA A 515 -17.62 13.23 11.38
CA ALA A 515 -17.38 14.41 10.56
C ALA A 515 -17.40 14.07 9.07
N GLU A 516 -17.92 15.01 8.28
CA GLU A 516 -17.81 15.02 6.82
C GLU A 516 -16.91 16.18 6.39
N GLY A 517 -16.19 15.99 5.29
CA GLY A 517 -15.32 17.01 4.75
C GLY A 517 -14.62 16.56 3.48
N ILE A 518 -13.44 17.13 3.24
CA ILE A 518 -12.60 16.74 2.12
C ILE A 518 -11.15 16.53 2.55
N ASP A 519 -10.76 15.28 2.51
CA ASP A 519 -9.37 14.80 2.48
C ASP A 519 -9.19 14.08 1.14
N LEU A 520 -8.39 14.67 0.24
CA LEU A 520 -8.21 14.21 -1.14
C LEU A 520 -7.45 12.88 -1.21
N GLY A 521 -6.45 12.69 -0.37
CA GLY A 521 -5.66 11.45 -0.35
C GLY A 521 -6.48 10.29 0.18
N SER A 522 -7.21 10.51 1.29
CA SER A 522 -8.07 9.49 1.89
C SER A 522 -9.19 9.07 0.94
N ILE A 523 -9.88 10.01 0.29
CA ILE A 523 -10.97 9.65 -0.63
C ILE A 523 -10.44 8.95 -1.89
N ALA A 524 -9.28 9.34 -2.42
CA ALA A 524 -8.64 8.65 -3.54
C ALA A 524 -8.31 7.19 -3.19
N SER A 525 -7.89 6.92 -1.95
CA SER A 525 -7.66 5.54 -1.50
C SER A 525 -8.95 4.73 -1.34
N ILE A 526 -9.98 5.34 -0.73
CA ILE A 526 -11.30 4.73 -0.57
C ILE A 526 -11.92 4.37 -1.94
N ILE A 527 -11.89 5.28 -2.91
CA ILE A 527 -12.44 5.00 -4.23
C ILE A 527 -11.62 3.96 -5.00
N LYS A 528 -10.32 3.79 -4.76
CA LYS A 528 -9.56 2.65 -5.32
C LYS A 528 -10.05 1.32 -4.76
N GLY A 529 -10.31 1.24 -3.45
CA GLY A 529 -10.95 0.08 -2.85
C GLY A 529 -12.30 -0.23 -3.49
N LEU A 530 -13.15 0.78 -3.68
CA LEU A 530 -14.43 0.65 -4.37
C LEU A 530 -14.25 0.21 -5.83
N MET A 531 -13.27 0.78 -6.54
CA MET A 531 -12.95 0.44 -7.92
C MET A 531 -12.63 -1.05 -8.07
N TRP A 532 -11.79 -1.62 -7.20
CA TRP A 532 -11.42 -3.04 -7.26
C TRP A 532 -12.62 -3.97 -7.09
N VAL A 533 -13.44 -3.75 -6.06
CA VAL A 533 -14.62 -4.58 -5.81
C VAL A 533 -15.68 -4.39 -6.89
N SER A 534 -15.91 -3.15 -7.35
CA SER A 534 -16.89 -2.88 -8.41
C SER A 534 -16.49 -3.47 -9.75
N MET A 535 -15.19 -3.47 -10.10
CA MET A 535 -14.70 -4.18 -11.29
C MET A 535 -14.90 -5.68 -11.16
N LYS A 536 -14.68 -6.27 -9.98
CA LYS A 536 -14.84 -7.71 -9.75
C LYS A 536 -16.30 -8.15 -9.86
N ASP A 537 -17.21 -7.34 -9.32
CA ASP A 537 -18.64 -7.64 -9.24
C ASP A 537 -19.45 -7.13 -10.43
N ASN A 538 -18.82 -6.39 -11.36
CA ASN A 538 -19.49 -5.64 -12.43
C ASN A 538 -20.52 -4.63 -11.90
N ASP A 539 -20.21 -3.98 -10.77
CA ASP A 539 -21.04 -2.95 -10.15
C ASP A 539 -20.82 -1.58 -10.82
N GLN A 540 -21.61 -1.29 -11.85
CA GLN A 540 -21.51 -0.03 -12.60
C GLN A 540 -21.84 1.21 -11.73
N GLU A 541 -22.71 1.08 -10.72
CA GLU A 541 -22.99 2.20 -9.80
C GLU A 541 -21.73 2.61 -9.04
N GLY A 542 -20.97 1.63 -8.54
CA GLY A 542 -19.70 1.88 -7.88
C GLY A 542 -18.64 2.46 -8.83
N ILE A 543 -18.54 1.95 -10.07
CA ILE A 543 -17.64 2.53 -11.08
C ILE A 543 -18.03 3.99 -11.40
N ASN A 544 -19.32 4.30 -11.47
CA ASN A 544 -19.77 5.67 -11.72
C ASN A 544 -19.36 6.61 -10.59
N LEU A 545 -19.55 6.20 -9.34
CA LEU A 545 -19.12 6.98 -8.18
C LEU A 545 -17.60 7.19 -8.17
N VAL A 546 -16.81 6.16 -8.50
CA VAL A 546 -15.34 6.27 -8.63
C VAL A 546 -14.98 7.37 -9.63
N ILE A 547 -15.59 7.35 -10.81
CA ILE A 547 -15.29 8.33 -11.86
C ILE A 547 -15.80 9.72 -11.47
N ASP A 548 -17.00 9.83 -10.91
CA ASP A 548 -17.55 11.11 -10.43
C ASP A 548 -16.63 11.77 -9.42
N VAL A 549 -16.10 11.00 -8.46
CA VAL A 549 -15.14 11.51 -7.47
C VAL A 549 -13.84 11.94 -8.15
N MET A 550 -13.25 11.11 -9.02
CA MET A 550 -11.99 11.43 -9.69
C MET A 550 -12.10 12.62 -10.66
N ASP A 551 -13.26 12.83 -11.28
CA ASP A 551 -13.55 14.04 -12.05
C ASP A 551 -13.67 15.27 -11.15
N ALA A 552 -14.32 15.15 -9.99
CA ALA A 552 -14.45 16.24 -9.06
C ALA A 552 -13.10 16.62 -8.38
N ILE A 553 -12.16 15.68 -8.25
CA ILE A 553 -10.80 15.95 -7.73
C ILE A 553 -10.06 16.98 -8.61
N GLU A 554 -10.33 17.04 -9.92
CA GLU A 554 -9.68 18.02 -10.80
C GLU A 554 -9.98 19.48 -10.41
N ASN A 555 -11.08 19.73 -9.67
CA ASN A 555 -11.39 21.07 -9.15
C ASN A 555 -10.44 21.54 -8.04
N TYR A 556 -9.58 20.65 -7.51
CA TYR A 556 -8.64 20.93 -6.42
C TYR A 556 -7.18 21.01 -6.91
N LYS A 557 -6.98 21.05 -8.22
CA LYS A 557 -5.66 21.09 -8.83
C LYS A 557 -5.04 22.50 -8.79
N ASP A 558 -3.75 22.57 -8.54
CA ASP A 558 -2.91 23.75 -8.76
C ASP A 558 -1.59 23.39 -9.48
N ASP A 559 -0.61 24.28 -9.44
CA ASP A 559 0.67 24.12 -10.15
C ASP A 559 1.55 23.01 -9.54
N GLU A 560 1.38 22.69 -8.24
CA GLU A 560 2.18 21.73 -7.50
C GLU A 560 1.49 20.37 -7.35
N GLY A 561 0.19 20.27 -7.64
CA GLY A 561 -0.54 19.01 -7.64
C GLY A 561 -2.02 19.21 -7.32
N TYR A 562 -2.53 18.46 -6.35
CA TYR A 562 -3.87 18.60 -5.81
C TYR A 562 -3.82 18.92 -4.33
N CYS A 563 -4.58 19.93 -3.91
CA CYS A 563 -4.67 20.32 -2.51
C CYS A 563 -6.05 20.91 -2.21
N ALA A 564 -6.52 20.66 -0.99
CA ALA A 564 -7.68 21.33 -0.45
C ALA A 564 -7.23 22.34 0.62
N ASP A 565 -8.06 23.35 0.88
CA ASP A 565 -7.82 24.31 1.95
C ASP A 565 -8.24 23.70 3.29
N GLU A 566 -7.27 23.52 4.18
CA GLU A 566 -7.41 22.82 5.46
C GLU A 566 -7.13 23.79 6.62
N ALA A 567 -8.10 23.99 7.52
CA ALA A 567 -7.86 24.69 8.77
C ALA A 567 -7.19 23.77 9.78
N ARG A 568 -6.12 24.23 10.43
CA ARG A 568 -5.35 23.46 11.41
C ARG A 568 -5.61 23.94 12.82
N GLU A 569 -6.81 23.66 13.33
CA GLU A 569 -7.17 23.99 14.72
C GLU A 569 -6.26 23.33 15.76
N ASP A 570 -5.74 22.15 15.42
CA ASP A 570 -4.78 21.42 16.22
C ASP A 570 -3.44 22.17 16.39
N TYR A 571 -3.13 23.18 15.57
CA TYR A 571 -1.89 23.95 15.68
C TYR A 571 -1.85 24.88 16.89
N ALA A 572 -2.95 25.00 17.66
CA ALA A 572 -2.91 25.55 19.00
C ALA A 572 -1.91 24.79 19.89
N LYS A 573 -1.70 23.48 19.61
CA LYS A 573 -0.79 22.59 20.32
C LYS A 573 0.70 22.88 20.10
N PHE A 574 1.08 23.80 19.19
CA PHE A 574 2.46 24.31 19.14
C PHE A 574 2.90 24.92 20.48
N SER A 575 1.95 25.44 21.26
CA SER A 575 2.18 26.01 22.58
C SER A 575 1.93 25.03 23.73
N SER A 576 1.57 23.77 23.45
CA SER A 576 1.32 22.75 24.48
C SER A 576 2.61 22.23 25.10
N GLU A 577 2.54 21.91 26.38
CA GLU A 577 3.64 21.32 27.14
C GLU A 577 4.02 19.94 26.60
N VAL A 578 5.32 19.71 26.46
CA VAL A 578 5.91 18.39 26.24
C VAL A 578 6.34 17.84 27.60
N TYR A 579 5.74 16.73 28.02
CA TYR A 579 6.10 16.12 29.31
C TYR A 579 7.58 15.77 29.35
N ILE A 580 8.29 16.26 30.36
CA ILE A 580 9.67 15.92 30.69
C ILE A 580 9.74 15.58 32.19
N PRO A 581 10.28 14.41 32.58
CA PRO A 581 10.37 14.01 33.98
C PRO A 581 11.05 15.07 34.85
N SER A 582 10.54 15.25 36.08
CA SER A 582 11.12 16.19 37.03
C SER A 582 12.58 15.85 37.33
N GLY A 583 13.45 16.86 37.30
CA GLY A 583 14.90 16.70 37.48
C GLY A 583 15.67 16.27 36.22
N TRP A 584 14.98 15.86 35.15
CA TRP A 584 15.63 15.61 33.86
C TRP A 584 15.91 16.94 33.15
N SER A 585 17.10 17.07 32.57
CA SER A 585 17.43 18.20 31.70
C SER A 585 18.46 17.80 30.64
N GLY A 586 18.35 18.40 29.45
CA GLY A 586 19.23 18.12 28.33
C GLY A 586 19.19 19.20 27.25
N LYS A 587 19.92 18.98 26.16
CA LYS A 587 19.95 19.91 25.01
C LYS A 587 19.89 19.14 23.69
N ASN A 588 18.99 19.50 22.79
CA ASN A 588 18.94 18.86 21.46
C ASN A 588 19.98 19.44 20.49
N ALA A 589 20.00 18.92 19.26
CA ALA A 589 20.96 19.33 18.24
C ALA A 589 20.73 20.73 17.65
N GLN A 590 19.52 21.30 17.81
CA GLN A 590 19.26 22.72 17.51
C GLN A 590 19.74 23.66 18.63
N GLY A 591 20.18 23.10 19.76
CA GLY A 591 20.60 23.86 20.92
C GLY A 591 19.45 24.29 21.84
N ALA A 592 18.25 23.74 21.67
CA ALA A 592 17.13 23.98 22.58
C ALA A 592 17.32 23.24 23.90
N ASN A 593 17.00 23.90 25.01
CA ASN A 593 16.98 23.25 26.31
C ASN A 593 15.72 22.39 26.43
N ILE A 594 15.88 21.15 26.86
CA ILE A 594 14.79 20.24 27.15
C ILE A 594 14.78 20.06 28.67
N LYS A 595 13.66 20.40 29.32
CA LYS A 595 13.45 20.32 30.77
C LYS A 595 11.95 20.38 31.05
N ASN A 596 11.54 20.11 32.29
CA ASN A 596 10.15 20.26 32.71
C ASN A 596 9.59 21.68 32.38
N GLY A 597 8.36 21.74 31.87
CA GLY A 597 7.67 22.98 31.47
C GLY A 597 7.99 23.52 30.07
N VAL A 598 8.75 22.79 29.25
CA VAL A 598 8.98 23.18 27.84
C VAL A 598 7.75 22.83 26.98
N THR A 599 7.51 23.61 25.94
CA THR A 599 6.45 23.37 24.96
C THR A 599 6.97 22.69 23.70
N PHE A 600 6.06 22.26 22.82
CA PHE A 600 6.40 21.70 21.51
C PHE A 600 7.33 22.63 20.71
N ILE A 601 7.01 23.93 20.66
CA ILE A 601 7.83 24.92 19.94
C ILE A 601 9.17 25.21 20.64
N ASP A 602 9.25 25.11 21.97
CA ASP A 602 10.49 25.40 22.70
C ASP A 602 11.61 24.42 22.36
N ILE A 603 11.27 23.16 22.11
CA ILE A 603 12.23 22.13 21.71
C ILE A 603 12.41 22.04 20.18
N ARG A 604 11.72 22.87 19.40
CA ARG A 604 11.81 22.95 17.94
C ARG A 604 11.97 24.41 17.46
N PRO A 605 12.93 25.18 17.98
CA PRO A 605 12.99 26.63 17.77
C PRO A 605 13.18 27.03 16.29
N LYS A 606 13.71 26.16 15.44
CA LYS A 606 13.83 26.43 13.99
C LYS A 606 12.49 26.62 13.29
N TYR A 607 11.37 26.15 13.86
CA TYR A 607 10.04 26.43 13.29
C TYR A 607 9.76 27.93 13.19
N LYS A 608 10.34 28.76 14.07
CA LYS A 608 10.18 30.22 14.03
C LYS A 608 10.83 30.88 12.80
N GLN A 609 11.59 30.11 12.01
CA GLN A 609 12.23 30.55 10.76
C GLN A 609 11.44 30.09 9.53
N ASP A 610 10.41 29.27 9.74
CA ASP A 610 9.54 28.77 8.67
C ASP A 610 8.74 29.92 8.05
N PRO A 611 8.61 29.99 6.71
CA PRO A 611 7.84 31.04 6.04
C PRO A 611 6.38 31.13 6.53
N ASP A 612 5.79 30.01 6.95
CA ASP A 612 4.41 29.93 7.41
C ASP A 612 4.26 30.08 8.93
N TRP A 613 5.35 30.33 9.67
CA TRP A 613 5.30 30.48 11.12
C TRP A 613 4.37 31.62 11.56
N ALA A 614 4.33 32.73 10.82
CA ALA A 614 3.61 33.93 11.23
C ALA A 614 2.10 33.68 11.45
N GLN A 615 1.48 32.81 10.64
CA GLN A 615 0.06 32.47 10.84
C GLN A 615 -0.16 31.57 12.06
N VAL A 616 0.76 30.65 12.35
CA VAL A 616 0.71 29.82 13.56
C VAL A 616 0.94 30.66 14.81
N GLU A 617 1.91 31.56 14.77
CA GLU A 617 2.19 32.49 15.86
C GLU A 617 0.99 33.39 16.14
N ASN A 618 0.31 33.89 15.10
CA ASN A 618 -0.93 34.63 15.28
C ASN A 618 -2.02 33.79 15.96
N PHE A 619 -2.19 32.52 15.56
CA PHE A 619 -3.19 31.63 16.15
C PHE A 619 -2.93 31.34 17.63
N ILE A 620 -1.71 30.97 18.00
CA ILE A 620 -1.37 30.70 19.42
C ILE A 620 -1.43 31.96 20.30
N ASN A 621 -1.46 33.15 19.70
CA ASN A 621 -1.68 34.43 20.39
C ASN A 621 -3.16 34.89 20.38
N GLY A 622 -4.10 34.00 20.07
CA GLY A 622 -5.55 34.25 20.13
C GLY A 622 -6.19 34.68 18.81
N GLY A 623 -5.48 34.54 17.69
CA GLY A 623 -6.03 34.72 16.34
C GLY A 623 -6.88 33.54 15.87
N GLU A 624 -7.23 33.56 14.58
CA GLU A 624 -7.97 32.46 13.92
C GLU A 624 -7.05 31.28 13.58
N PRO A 625 -7.59 30.05 13.45
CA PRO A 625 -6.82 28.88 13.02
C PRO A 625 -6.09 29.12 11.69
N PRO A 626 -4.80 28.72 11.58
CA PRO A 626 -4.05 28.87 10.33
C PRO A 626 -4.61 27.92 9.28
N ARG A 627 -4.48 28.30 8.01
CA ARG A 627 -5.01 27.52 6.89
C ARG A 627 -3.89 27.17 5.93
N PHE A 628 -3.90 25.94 5.46
CA PHE A 628 -2.86 25.39 4.61
C PHE A 628 -3.45 24.68 3.42
N ARG A 629 -2.68 24.64 2.33
CA ARG A 629 -2.97 23.84 1.15
C ARG A 629 -1.83 22.84 0.99
N TYR A 630 -1.98 21.68 1.63
CA TYR A 630 -0.90 20.71 1.71
C TYR A 630 -0.78 19.84 0.46
N HIS A 631 0.47 19.64 0.04
CA HIS A 631 0.86 18.75 -1.04
C HIS A 631 1.57 17.52 -0.46
N ARG A 632 0.81 16.69 0.25
CA ARG A 632 1.33 15.43 0.81
C ARG A 632 1.70 14.48 -0.32
N PHE A 633 2.93 13.96 -0.32
CA PHE A 633 3.44 13.08 -1.38
C PHE A 633 2.55 11.84 -1.57
N TRP A 634 2.12 11.23 -0.46
CA TRP A 634 1.24 10.07 -0.49
C TRP A 634 -0.14 10.40 -1.09
N GLY A 635 -0.69 11.58 -0.77
CA GLY A 635 -1.97 12.05 -1.31
C GLY A 635 -1.92 12.28 -2.82
N GLN A 636 -0.84 12.89 -3.32
CA GLN A 636 -0.62 13.03 -4.77
C GLN A 636 -0.49 11.67 -5.46
N THR A 637 0.22 10.74 -4.82
CA THR A 637 0.40 9.38 -5.34
C THR A 637 -0.92 8.64 -5.40
N GLU A 638 -1.75 8.72 -4.36
CA GLU A 638 -3.08 8.13 -4.30
C GLU A 638 -3.94 8.57 -5.51
N ILE A 639 -3.99 9.87 -5.78
CA ILE A 639 -4.73 10.46 -6.91
C ILE A 639 -4.13 10.04 -8.27
N MET A 640 -2.79 10.05 -8.40
CA MET A 640 -2.09 9.62 -9.61
C MET A 640 -2.39 8.16 -9.93
N VAL A 641 -2.28 7.29 -8.92
CA VAL A 641 -2.53 5.85 -9.06
C VAL A 641 -4.00 5.60 -9.42
N ALA A 642 -4.95 6.27 -8.78
CA ALA A 642 -6.37 6.11 -9.09
C ALA A 642 -6.69 6.47 -10.56
N ASN A 643 -6.20 7.61 -11.05
CA ASN A 643 -6.32 7.98 -12.46
C ASN A 643 -5.64 6.95 -13.38
N GLY A 644 -4.44 6.50 -13.02
CA GLY A 644 -3.72 5.49 -13.80
C GLY A 644 -4.48 4.18 -13.89
N LEU A 645 -5.07 3.70 -12.79
CA LEU A 645 -5.88 2.47 -12.78
C LEU A 645 -7.14 2.61 -13.63
N ILE A 646 -7.85 3.73 -13.56
CA ILE A 646 -9.02 4.01 -14.42
C ILE A 646 -8.65 3.84 -15.90
N SER A 647 -7.52 4.42 -16.31
CA SER A 647 -7.02 4.31 -17.69
C SER A 647 -6.56 2.88 -18.03
N ILE A 648 -5.74 2.26 -17.17
CA ILE A 648 -5.18 0.91 -17.38
C ILE A 648 -6.29 -0.12 -17.60
N TYR A 649 -7.40 -0.01 -16.87
CA TYR A 649 -8.54 -0.91 -16.95
C TYR A 649 -9.68 -0.41 -17.86
N GLY A 650 -9.54 0.79 -18.47
CA GLY A 650 -10.49 1.32 -19.44
C GLY A 650 -11.89 1.61 -18.88
N LEU A 651 -11.97 2.12 -17.66
CA LEU A 651 -13.25 2.35 -16.96
C LEU A 651 -13.98 3.59 -17.49
N SER A 652 -15.32 3.55 -17.49
CA SER A 652 -16.19 4.63 -17.99
C SER A 652 -17.58 4.60 -17.32
N LYS A 653 -18.29 5.75 -17.29
CA LYS A 653 -19.58 5.92 -16.57
C LYS A 653 -20.78 5.14 -17.15
N ASP A 654 -20.65 4.60 -18.37
CA ASP A 654 -21.76 3.94 -19.07
C ASP A 654 -21.39 2.52 -19.56
N GLY A 655 -20.31 1.93 -19.05
CA GLY A 655 -19.75 0.69 -19.57
C GLY A 655 -19.27 0.78 -21.04
N SER A 656 -19.31 1.99 -21.62
CA SER A 656 -18.85 2.28 -22.97
C SER A 656 -17.36 2.55 -22.92
N SER A 657 -16.58 1.48 -23.03
CA SER A 657 -15.15 1.60 -23.33
C SER A 657 -14.98 2.57 -24.51
N GLY A 658 -14.21 3.64 -24.27
CA GLY A 658 -13.93 4.72 -25.21
C GLY A 658 -13.25 4.21 -26.46
N GLY A 659 -14.05 3.74 -27.40
CA GLY A 659 -13.68 3.37 -28.74
C GLY A 659 -14.96 3.40 -29.56
N GLY A 660 -15.21 4.52 -30.24
CA GLY A 660 -16.36 4.68 -31.13
C GLY A 660 -16.54 3.42 -31.98
N SER A 661 -17.60 2.68 -31.70
CA SER A 661 -17.97 1.51 -32.46
C SER A 661 -19.48 1.44 -32.45
N SER A 662 -20.06 1.95 -33.54
CA SER A 662 -21.30 1.40 -34.07
C SER A 662 -21.13 -0.12 -34.22
N GLY A 663 -21.48 -0.87 -33.17
CA GLY A 663 -21.39 -2.32 -33.17
C GLY A 663 -22.27 -2.87 -34.30
N GLY A 664 -21.70 -3.74 -35.13
CA GLY A 664 -22.48 -4.43 -36.16
C GLY A 664 -23.56 -5.32 -35.53
N SER A 665 -24.61 -5.61 -36.30
CA SER A 665 -25.58 -6.65 -35.96
C SER A 665 -25.03 -8.01 -36.38
N CYS A 666 -25.25 -9.09 -35.63
CA CYS A 666 -24.86 -10.46 -35.99
C CYS A 666 -25.81 -11.50 -35.38
N SER A 667 -25.63 -12.79 -35.72
CA SER A 667 -26.51 -13.87 -35.29
C SER A 667 -26.66 -13.96 -33.77
N SER A 668 -27.91 -14.12 -33.30
CA SER A 668 -28.23 -14.32 -31.89
C SER A 668 -27.64 -15.61 -31.30
N SER A 669 -27.33 -16.61 -32.13
CA SER A 669 -26.67 -17.85 -31.69
C SER A 669 -25.20 -17.63 -31.33
N ILE A 670 -24.50 -16.72 -32.02
CA ILE A 670 -23.12 -16.33 -31.71
C ILE A 670 -23.08 -15.51 -30.42
N GLN A 671 -24.01 -14.58 -30.25
CA GLN A 671 -24.11 -13.75 -29.04
C GLN A 671 -24.39 -14.58 -27.79
N ARG A 672 -25.24 -15.62 -27.88
CA ARG A 672 -25.52 -16.54 -26.76
C ARG A 672 -24.30 -17.34 -26.30
N GLN A 673 -23.28 -17.48 -27.15
CA GLN A 673 -22.03 -18.15 -26.82
C GLN A 673 -20.99 -17.21 -26.21
N GLY A 674 -21.32 -15.93 -26.02
CA GLY A 674 -20.45 -14.92 -25.39
C GLY A 674 -19.57 -14.14 -26.34
N TYR A 675 -19.72 -14.32 -27.66
CA TYR A 675 -18.95 -13.58 -28.67
C TYR A 675 -19.65 -12.28 -29.08
N LYS A 676 -18.86 -11.21 -29.27
CA LYS A 676 -19.36 -9.91 -29.74
C LYS A 676 -19.64 -9.93 -31.24
N CYS A 677 -20.44 -9.01 -31.74
CA CYS A 677 -20.54 -8.79 -33.18
C CYS A 677 -19.36 -7.95 -33.67
N CYS A 678 -18.81 -8.30 -34.82
CA CYS A 678 -17.78 -7.50 -35.48
C CYS A 678 -18.36 -6.16 -35.96
N LYS A 679 -17.50 -5.20 -36.28
CA LYS A 679 -17.87 -3.93 -36.90
C LYS A 679 -18.44 -4.14 -38.32
N PRO A 680 -19.22 -3.18 -38.84
CA PRO A 680 -19.65 -3.19 -40.24
C PRO A 680 -18.45 -3.36 -41.19
N GLY A 681 -18.56 -4.25 -42.19
CA GLY A 681 -17.46 -4.60 -43.09
C GLY A 681 -16.63 -5.81 -42.64
N CYS A 682 -17.14 -6.60 -41.70
CA CYS A 682 -16.56 -7.85 -41.24
C CYS A 682 -16.15 -8.80 -42.38
N GLU A 683 -14.87 -9.18 -42.41
CA GLU A 683 -14.39 -10.26 -43.27
C GLU A 683 -14.79 -11.61 -42.66
N ILE A 684 -15.60 -12.38 -43.40
CA ILE A 684 -16.06 -13.70 -42.96
C ILE A 684 -14.90 -14.68 -43.15
N ILE A 685 -14.32 -15.15 -42.05
CA ILE A 685 -13.22 -16.13 -42.06
C ILE A 685 -13.70 -17.56 -41.77
N TYR A 686 -14.92 -17.72 -41.25
CA TYR A 686 -15.50 -19.01 -40.89
C TYR A 686 -17.03 -18.95 -40.88
N VAL A 687 -17.70 -20.05 -41.26
CA VAL A 687 -19.17 -20.14 -41.31
C VAL A 687 -19.61 -21.49 -40.74
N ASP A 688 -20.57 -21.48 -39.84
CA ASP A 688 -21.18 -22.68 -39.27
C ASP A 688 -22.71 -22.51 -39.08
N ASN A 689 -23.34 -23.42 -38.33
CA ASN A 689 -24.78 -23.36 -38.05
C ASN A 689 -25.18 -22.20 -37.12
N ASP A 690 -24.21 -21.59 -36.42
CA ASP A 690 -24.46 -20.48 -35.50
C ASP A 690 -24.35 -19.12 -36.21
N GLY A 691 -23.54 -19.02 -37.28
CA GLY A 691 -23.55 -17.89 -38.21
C GLY A 691 -22.24 -17.68 -38.95
N ASN A 692 -22.05 -16.44 -39.42
CA ASN A 692 -20.81 -16.00 -40.05
C ASN A 692 -19.86 -15.43 -39.01
N TRP A 693 -18.58 -15.79 -39.07
CA TRP A 693 -17.57 -15.44 -38.09
C TRP A 693 -16.42 -14.64 -38.70
N GLY A 694 -15.97 -13.62 -37.98
CA GLY A 694 -14.78 -12.83 -38.27
C GLY A 694 -13.84 -12.80 -37.06
N VAL A 695 -12.69 -12.15 -37.22
CA VAL A 695 -11.76 -11.88 -36.12
C VAL A 695 -11.44 -10.38 -36.06
N GLU A 696 -11.67 -9.78 -34.90
CA GLU A 696 -11.33 -8.39 -34.60
C GLU A 696 -10.44 -8.32 -33.36
N ASN A 697 -9.35 -7.56 -33.45
CA ASN A 697 -8.37 -7.42 -32.35
C ASN A 697 -7.88 -8.78 -31.80
N GLY A 698 -7.80 -9.81 -32.66
CA GLY A 698 -7.38 -11.16 -32.27
C GLY A 698 -8.44 -11.97 -31.51
N GLN A 699 -9.69 -11.51 -31.46
CA GLN A 699 -10.81 -12.21 -30.83
C GLN A 699 -11.86 -12.58 -31.88
N TRP A 700 -12.49 -13.75 -31.71
CA TRP A 700 -13.62 -14.18 -32.53
C TRP A 700 -14.82 -13.26 -32.31
N CYS A 701 -15.49 -12.89 -33.40
CA CYS A 701 -16.72 -12.13 -33.38
C CYS A 701 -17.67 -12.57 -34.50
N GLY A 702 -18.96 -12.30 -34.37
CA GLY A 702 -19.96 -12.61 -35.39
C GLY A 702 -20.05 -11.52 -36.45
N CYS A 703 -19.93 -11.88 -37.72
CA CYS A 703 -20.28 -10.99 -38.83
C CYS A 703 -21.80 -10.89 -38.97
N GLY A 704 -22.31 -9.72 -39.35
CA GLY A 704 -23.73 -9.54 -39.70
C GLY A 704 -24.13 -10.15 -41.02
N ASP A 705 -25.44 -10.16 -41.28
CA ASP A 705 -26.04 -10.50 -42.59
C ASP A 705 -25.70 -9.45 -43.67
N GLY A 706 -24.83 -8.49 -43.36
CA GLY A 706 -24.33 -7.45 -44.24
C GLY A 706 -23.51 -8.07 -45.36
N THR A 707 -24.18 -8.26 -46.48
CA THR A 707 -23.62 -8.58 -47.78
C THR A 707 -22.53 -7.58 -48.18
N SER A 708 -21.27 -7.98 -48.05
CA SER A 708 -20.20 -7.54 -48.93
C SER A 708 -19.44 -8.74 -49.49
N SER A 709 -20.17 -9.74 -49.96
CA SER A 709 -19.73 -10.55 -51.08
C SER A 709 -19.96 -9.74 -52.36
N ALA A 710 -19.03 -8.83 -52.67
CA ALA A 710 -18.78 -8.59 -54.09
C ALA A 710 -18.28 -9.93 -54.62
N SER A 711 -19.18 -10.70 -55.25
CA SER A 711 -18.80 -11.90 -55.99
C SER A 711 -17.64 -11.52 -56.89
N ALA A 712 -16.46 -12.05 -56.59
CA ALA A 712 -15.26 -11.80 -57.36
C ALA A 712 -15.54 -12.13 -58.84
N SER A 713 -15.63 -11.09 -59.67
CA SER A 713 -15.76 -11.25 -61.11
C SER A 713 -14.35 -11.39 -61.68
N CYS A 714 -14.01 -12.58 -62.18
CA CYS A 714 -12.74 -12.82 -62.85
C CYS A 714 -12.79 -12.50 -64.35
N PRO A 715 -11.63 -12.29 -64.99
CA PRO A 715 -11.53 -12.25 -66.44
C PRO A 715 -12.15 -13.50 -67.06
N LYS A 716 -13.07 -13.31 -68.01
CA LYS A 716 -13.78 -14.40 -68.68
C LYS A 716 -12.83 -15.38 -69.40
N ALA A 717 -11.67 -14.89 -69.85
CA ALA A 717 -10.62 -15.71 -70.45
C ALA A 717 -10.11 -16.83 -69.53
N ILE A 718 -10.12 -16.62 -68.20
CA ILE A 718 -9.70 -17.63 -67.22
C ILE A 718 -10.86 -18.58 -66.88
N THR A 719 -12.07 -18.05 -66.66
CA THR A 719 -13.24 -18.87 -66.32
C THR A 719 -13.70 -19.77 -67.46
N ASP A 720 -13.51 -19.35 -68.72
CA ASP A 720 -13.85 -20.16 -69.90
C ASP A 720 -12.90 -21.36 -70.08
N GLN A 721 -11.73 -21.33 -69.44
CA GLN A 721 -10.79 -22.46 -69.37
C GLN A 721 -11.11 -23.45 -68.23
N GLY A 722 -12.14 -23.16 -67.41
CA GLY A 722 -12.59 -24.03 -66.33
C GLY A 722 -11.97 -23.75 -64.95
N TYR A 723 -11.20 -22.66 -64.80
CA TYR A 723 -10.63 -22.26 -63.52
C TYR A 723 -11.57 -21.36 -62.72
N ASN A 724 -11.59 -21.55 -61.41
CA ASN A 724 -12.40 -20.73 -60.50
C ASN A 724 -11.76 -19.36 -60.28
N CYS A 725 -12.57 -18.40 -59.84
CA CYS A 725 -12.08 -17.10 -59.39
C CYS A 725 -11.54 -17.22 -57.95
N CYS A 726 -10.41 -16.59 -57.64
CA CYS A 726 -9.89 -16.59 -56.27
C CYS A 726 -10.89 -15.89 -55.35
N SER A 727 -10.99 -16.40 -54.11
CA SER A 727 -11.93 -15.92 -53.09
C SER A 727 -11.66 -14.47 -52.66
N SER A 728 -10.42 -14.00 -52.81
CA SER A 728 -10.01 -12.63 -52.49
C SER A 728 -8.81 -12.17 -53.34
N CYS A 729 -8.45 -10.90 -53.23
CA CYS A 729 -7.21 -10.39 -53.82
C CYS A 729 -6.01 -10.92 -53.03
N SER A 730 -5.23 -11.79 -53.65
CA SER A 730 -4.02 -12.38 -53.07
C SER A 730 -2.77 -12.10 -53.92
N PHE A 731 -1.64 -12.69 -53.53
CA PHE A 731 -0.38 -12.56 -54.24
C PHE A 731 -0.49 -13.17 -55.65
N VAL A 732 -0.11 -12.41 -56.68
CA VAL A 732 -0.11 -12.90 -58.07
C VAL A 732 1.09 -13.83 -58.28
N TYR A 733 0.80 -15.11 -58.49
CA TYR A 733 1.82 -16.13 -58.73
C TYR A 733 2.29 -16.15 -60.18
N TYR A 734 1.43 -15.75 -61.12
CA TYR A 734 1.71 -15.79 -62.55
C TYR A 734 0.79 -14.82 -63.34
N THR A 735 1.27 -14.28 -64.45
CA THR A 735 0.49 -13.39 -65.33
C THR A 735 0.74 -13.77 -66.79
N ASP A 736 -0.33 -13.87 -67.57
CA ASP A 736 -0.28 -14.11 -69.01
C ASP A 736 -1.33 -13.29 -69.77
N SER A 737 -1.64 -13.68 -71.01
CA SER A 737 -2.64 -12.99 -71.84
C SER A 737 -4.08 -13.14 -71.35
N ASP A 738 -4.35 -14.12 -70.48
CA ASP A 738 -5.69 -14.42 -69.98
C ASP A 738 -5.97 -13.69 -68.67
N GLY A 739 -4.92 -13.39 -67.89
CA GLY A 739 -4.98 -12.46 -66.77
C GLY A 739 -3.92 -12.72 -65.69
N ASN A 740 -4.20 -12.22 -64.49
CA ASN A 740 -3.40 -12.50 -63.29
C ASN A 740 -3.92 -13.78 -62.62
N TRP A 741 -3.01 -14.62 -62.14
CA TRP A 741 -3.30 -15.93 -61.56
C TRP A 741 -2.83 -16.00 -60.10
N GLY A 742 -3.70 -16.56 -59.25
CA GLY A 742 -3.44 -16.90 -57.86
C GLY A 742 -3.46 -18.41 -57.62
N VAL A 743 -3.12 -18.82 -56.40
CA VAL A 743 -3.23 -20.21 -55.94
C VAL A 743 -4.00 -20.24 -54.61
N GLU A 744 -5.11 -20.97 -54.57
CA GLU A 744 -5.94 -21.17 -53.37
C GLU A 744 -6.23 -22.66 -53.19
N ASN A 745 -6.14 -23.17 -51.96
CA ASN A 745 -6.35 -24.60 -51.65
C ASN A 745 -5.49 -25.57 -52.49
N ASN A 746 -4.30 -25.13 -52.90
CA ASN A 746 -3.38 -25.83 -53.83
C ASN A 746 -3.87 -25.94 -55.28
N ASP A 747 -4.91 -25.21 -55.69
CA ASP A 747 -5.42 -25.14 -57.05
C ASP A 747 -5.23 -23.74 -57.66
N TRP A 748 -5.09 -23.67 -58.99
CA TRP A 748 -4.99 -22.41 -59.72
C TRP A 748 -6.34 -21.70 -59.79
N CYS A 749 -6.33 -20.39 -59.54
CA CYS A 749 -7.51 -19.54 -59.67
C CYS A 749 -7.18 -18.22 -60.39
N GLY A 750 -8.17 -17.65 -61.07
CA GLY A 750 -8.04 -16.33 -61.68
C GLY A 750 -8.14 -15.24 -60.62
N MET A 751 -7.34 -14.19 -60.75
CA MET A 751 -7.42 -13.04 -59.85
C MET A 751 -8.68 -12.21 -60.11
N PRO A 752 -9.42 -11.79 -59.06
CA PRO A 752 -10.59 -10.93 -59.21
C PRO A 752 -10.26 -9.61 -59.92
N SER A 753 -11.17 -9.13 -60.79
CA SER A 753 -10.94 -7.92 -61.61
C SER A 753 -10.90 -6.62 -60.80
N ASN A 754 -11.27 -6.67 -59.52
CA ASN A 754 -11.22 -5.55 -58.58
C ASN A 754 -9.91 -5.51 -57.77
N CYS A 755 -8.95 -6.39 -58.06
CA CYS A 755 -7.63 -6.38 -57.44
C CYS A 755 -6.71 -5.43 -58.23
N ASN A 756 -6.39 -4.28 -57.64
CA ASN A 756 -5.41 -3.33 -58.18
C ASN A 756 -3.99 -3.66 -57.70
#